data_AF-A0A7X8IEV7-F1
#
_entry.id   AF-A0A7X8IEV7-F1
#
_cell.length_a   1.000
_cell.length_b   1.000
_cell.length_c   1.000
_cell.angle_alpha   90.00
_cell.angle_beta   90.00
_cell.angle_gamma   90.00
#
_symmetry.space_group_name_H-M   'P 1'
#
loop_
_entity.id
_entity.type
_entity.pdbx_description
1 polymer ?
#
loop_
_entity_poly.entity_id
_entity_poly.type
_entity_poly.pdbx_seq_one_letter_code
_entity_poly.pdbx_strand_id
1 'polypeptide(L)'
;MIEFLNKKGPLIIKKKPVYTLDESLLSLSKEQLIYIITNVIPITEKFNINDKKENLVNKLKKKIVQRMKYVFKYKAPLARLLFLSFCTHSKKDVQNVIDKMVEGARNFNIPVEQIEDVIIDYVDFFVTTGMVFAFLPKGASELELCAPIELAKHYINVIKATEGEDEHGKYFPFVNYARLLASLYGACSVEQFMEIYNRDNKSAKITDKKIAIQFLKEATEIDMNFIYENGYISTFWVYAEHEKDYIIEARKNFLPYIPSKKELEKKLTQISYEDDNENCELIFKYLEKKKIDHNIIRFIIFNLQIRIQLEGNATNAIEYLINESDISFSDIDEINQLTPYVVELNNSMHLWTRHGNVPNQMINVSKKTAKSSKKDFLTEEAKENIEKQKMEMVKIDLPPDLKIPTEKECIKASKEFDLYWKRDEYEDPPDWFSEGDNYLRRISAFRGKFRTEIDKIPQSSQNKLYEQWIASVWHKNANRGGRFGNQKWDFHAFSIGQKLGNDLFACKDADGSVYVIFSHSLQINYDENLLTCVTLLIDMGGFYMTYGPVMGWKGIIPSDIDYLAYCTANQLYDNQGMSSVFQFNPWPLWGAFGISEMPPLMHKGKMVMSCVLETAFKDNKVPEFNKKWIMEKSKNGKLTRWSNNNDYLASTIIYYDEKLNKVVILGHNREDFENTINRFKDSLYLKNKPEICTMVMDTQVFSLFKRKNLLSQMESNF
;
A
#
# COMPACT_ATOMS: atom_id res chain seq x y z
N MET A 1 -8.01 -31.10 -23.65
CA MET A 1 -8.68 -30.22 -24.65
C MET A 1 -10.19 -30.42 -24.72
N ILE A 2 -10.71 -31.63 -24.98
CA ILE A 2 -12.18 -31.90 -25.01
C ILE A 2 -12.87 -31.52 -23.70
N GLU A 3 -12.32 -31.94 -22.57
CA GLU A 3 -12.91 -31.65 -21.25
C GLU A 3 -12.90 -30.15 -20.90
N PHE A 4 -11.85 -29.44 -21.34
CA PHE A 4 -11.71 -27.99 -21.19
C PHE A 4 -12.73 -27.22 -22.05
N LEU A 5 -12.85 -27.58 -23.33
CA LEU A 5 -13.80 -26.96 -24.27
C LEU A 5 -15.26 -27.31 -23.93
N ASN A 6 -15.52 -28.49 -23.34
CA ASN A 6 -16.85 -28.90 -22.87
C ASN A 6 -17.33 -28.11 -21.64
N LYS A 7 -16.43 -27.68 -20.75
CA LYS A 7 -16.81 -27.00 -19.50
C LYS A 7 -17.07 -25.50 -19.68
N LYS A 8 -16.32 -24.80 -20.57
CA LYS A 8 -16.40 -23.33 -20.71
C LYS A 8 -16.11 -22.76 -22.13
N GLY A 9 -15.72 -23.58 -23.12
CA GLY A 9 -15.29 -23.10 -24.44
C GLY A 9 -16.39 -23.05 -25.52
N PRO A 10 -16.17 -22.37 -26.66
CA PRO A 10 -17.11 -22.31 -27.78
C PRO A 10 -17.08 -23.61 -28.62
N LEU A 11 -17.52 -24.73 -28.02
CA LEU A 11 -17.68 -26.00 -28.71
C LEU A 11 -18.98 -26.04 -29.54
N ILE A 12 -18.90 -26.43 -30.81
CA ILE A 12 -20.04 -26.55 -31.72
C ILE A 12 -20.37 -28.03 -31.96
N ILE A 13 -21.57 -28.46 -31.58
CA ILE A 13 -22.06 -29.81 -31.88
C ILE A 13 -22.88 -29.76 -33.18
N LYS A 14 -22.34 -30.30 -34.27
CA LYS A 14 -23.00 -30.38 -35.59
C LYS A 14 -22.70 -31.69 -36.30
N LYS A 15 -23.47 -32.04 -37.33
CA LYS A 15 -23.22 -33.26 -38.14
C LYS A 15 -21.96 -33.14 -39.01
N LYS A 16 -21.61 -31.92 -39.44
CA LYS A 16 -20.41 -31.58 -40.22
C LYS A 16 -19.90 -30.18 -39.81
N PRO A 17 -18.59 -29.91 -39.90
CA PRO A 17 -18.04 -28.56 -39.73
C PRO A 17 -18.60 -27.58 -40.77
N VAL A 18 -18.56 -26.31 -40.43
CA VAL A 18 -18.78 -25.19 -41.36
C VAL A 18 -17.48 -24.41 -41.50
N TYR A 19 -17.25 -23.82 -42.67
CA TYR A 19 -15.95 -23.25 -43.05
C TYR A 19 -15.98 -21.74 -43.31
N THR A 20 -17.11 -21.10 -43.04
CA THR A 20 -17.26 -19.65 -43.08
C THR A 20 -17.42 -19.09 -41.66
N LEU A 21 -16.97 -17.85 -41.46
CA LEU A 21 -16.99 -17.16 -40.17
C LEU A 21 -18.43 -16.87 -39.75
N ASP A 22 -19.29 -16.45 -40.69
CA ASP A 22 -20.70 -16.17 -40.39
C ASP A 22 -21.42 -17.42 -39.92
N GLU A 23 -21.28 -18.55 -40.64
CA GLU A 23 -21.93 -19.79 -40.24
C GLU A 23 -21.36 -20.34 -38.93
N SER A 24 -20.05 -20.20 -38.71
CA SER A 24 -19.40 -20.63 -37.47
C SER A 24 -19.94 -19.84 -36.27
N LEU A 25 -20.00 -18.50 -36.37
CA LEU A 25 -20.55 -17.64 -35.32
C LEU A 25 -22.05 -17.87 -35.11
N LEU A 26 -22.84 -18.04 -36.17
CA LEU A 26 -24.28 -18.34 -36.06
C LEU A 26 -24.55 -19.70 -35.40
N SER A 27 -23.59 -20.63 -35.47
CA SER A 27 -23.70 -21.96 -34.85
C SER A 27 -23.51 -21.95 -33.34
N LEU A 28 -22.93 -20.90 -32.78
CA LEU A 28 -22.71 -20.76 -31.33
C LEU A 28 -23.99 -20.32 -30.61
N SER A 29 -24.14 -20.72 -29.36
CA SER A 29 -25.16 -20.15 -28.45
C SER A 29 -24.87 -18.68 -28.13
N LYS A 30 -25.83 -17.97 -27.53
CA LYS A 30 -25.61 -16.57 -27.13
C LYS A 30 -24.53 -16.48 -26.05
N GLU A 31 -24.52 -17.43 -25.12
CA GLU A 31 -23.56 -17.56 -24.04
C GLU A 31 -22.14 -17.76 -24.58
N GLN A 32 -21.97 -18.63 -25.57
CA GLN A 32 -20.69 -18.84 -26.23
C GLN A 32 -20.22 -17.62 -27.03
N LEU A 33 -21.14 -16.89 -27.66
CA LEU A 33 -20.79 -15.62 -28.32
C LEU A 33 -20.31 -14.59 -27.29
N ILE A 34 -20.99 -14.48 -26.14
CA ILE A 34 -20.57 -13.61 -25.04
C ILE A 34 -19.20 -14.01 -24.51
N TYR A 35 -18.91 -15.32 -24.39
CA TYR A 35 -17.59 -15.81 -24.00
C TYR A 35 -16.50 -15.38 -24.99
N ILE A 36 -16.73 -15.47 -26.30
CA ILE A 36 -15.78 -14.98 -27.29
C ILE A 36 -15.64 -13.46 -27.19
N ILE A 37 -16.75 -12.73 -27.01
CA ILE A 37 -16.73 -11.27 -26.84
C ILE A 37 -15.82 -10.85 -25.69
N THR A 38 -15.91 -11.51 -24.53
CA THR A 38 -15.06 -11.19 -23.37
C THR A 38 -13.57 -11.46 -23.60
N ASN A 39 -13.21 -12.26 -24.60
CA ASN A 39 -11.83 -12.56 -24.99
C ASN A 39 -11.36 -11.79 -26.26
N VAL A 40 -12.30 -11.17 -26.99
CA VAL A 40 -12.04 -10.49 -28.27
C VAL A 40 -12.12 -8.98 -28.18
N ILE A 41 -12.98 -8.46 -27.32
CA ILE A 41 -13.24 -7.03 -27.23
C ILE A 41 -12.50 -6.50 -26.01
N PRO A 42 -11.58 -5.52 -26.17
CA PRO A 42 -10.92 -4.88 -25.03
C PRO A 42 -11.97 -4.36 -24.04
N ILE A 43 -11.72 -4.49 -22.73
CA ILE A 43 -12.64 -4.01 -21.68
C ILE A 43 -12.97 -2.52 -21.80
N THR A 44 -12.06 -1.75 -22.39
CA THR A 44 -12.21 -0.32 -22.65
C THR A 44 -13.31 -0.01 -23.68
N GLU A 45 -13.75 -1.01 -24.46
CA GLU A 45 -14.84 -0.86 -25.43
C GLU A 45 -16.19 -1.27 -24.84
N LYS A 46 -17.15 -0.33 -24.87
CA LYS A 46 -18.52 -0.60 -24.43
C LYS A 46 -19.21 -1.60 -25.36
N PHE A 47 -19.42 -2.82 -24.88
CA PHE A 47 -20.17 -3.84 -25.59
C PHE A 47 -21.47 -4.21 -24.86
N ASN A 48 -22.60 -4.18 -25.57
CA ASN A 48 -23.89 -4.54 -25.00
C ASN A 48 -24.18 -6.05 -25.15
N ILE A 49 -23.95 -6.82 -24.08
CA ILE A 49 -24.25 -8.26 -24.03
C ILE A 49 -25.74 -8.59 -24.22
N ASN A 50 -26.62 -7.59 -24.05
CA ASN A 50 -28.06 -7.76 -24.23
C ASN A 50 -28.51 -7.66 -25.70
N ASP A 51 -27.61 -7.33 -26.62
CA ASP A 51 -27.93 -7.27 -28.04
C ASP A 51 -28.47 -8.62 -28.57
N LYS A 52 -29.29 -8.53 -29.63
CA LYS A 52 -29.77 -9.71 -30.37
C LYS A 52 -28.58 -10.49 -30.95
N LYS A 53 -28.71 -11.82 -31.01
CA LYS A 53 -27.67 -12.74 -31.50
C LYS A 53 -27.04 -12.30 -32.84
N GLU A 54 -27.85 -11.90 -33.81
CA GLU A 54 -27.38 -11.43 -35.12
C GLU A 54 -26.49 -10.18 -35.03
N ASN A 55 -26.82 -9.26 -34.12
CA ASN A 55 -25.99 -8.07 -33.88
C ASN A 55 -24.66 -8.46 -33.21
N LEU A 56 -24.67 -9.42 -32.28
CA LEU A 56 -23.47 -9.95 -31.65
C LEU A 56 -22.54 -10.58 -32.70
N VAL A 57 -23.08 -11.41 -33.58
CA VAL A 57 -22.35 -12.05 -34.69
C VAL A 57 -21.72 -11.00 -35.61
N ASN A 58 -22.47 -9.99 -36.03
CA ASN A 58 -21.97 -8.93 -36.90
C ASN A 58 -20.84 -8.12 -36.27
N LYS A 59 -20.92 -7.82 -34.97
CA LYS A 59 -19.87 -7.11 -34.24
C LYS A 59 -18.62 -7.96 -34.09
N LEU A 60 -18.77 -9.22 -33.67
CA LEU A 60 -17.67 -10.18 -33.55
C LEU A 60 -16.94 -10.39 -34.87
N LYS A 61 -17.68 -10.59 -35.97
CA LYS A 61 -17.10 -10.74 -37.30
C LYS A 61 -16.14 -9.60 -37.65
N LYS A 62 -16.59 -8.35 -37.45
CA LYS A 62 -15.77 -7.15 -37.72
C LYS A 62 -14.50 -7.13 -36.88
N LYS A 63 -14.61 -7.46 -35.59
CA LYS A 63 -13.48 -7.48 -34.65
C LYS A 63 -12.47 -8.59 -34.95
N ILE A 64 -12.94 -9.80 -35.22
CA ILE A 64 -12.08 -10.94 -35.61
C ILE A 64 -11.29 -10.59 -36.88
N VAL A 65 -11.96 -10.05 -37.91
CA VAL A 65 -11.31 -9.60 -39.15
C VAL A 65 -10.31 -8.47 -38.90
N GLN A 66 -10.61 -7.52 -38.01
CA GLN A 66 -9.69 -6.46 -37.63
C GLN A 66 -8.42 -7.03 -36.96
N ARG A 67 -8.56 -7.96 -36.02
CA ARG A 67 -7.42 -8.62 -35.33
C ARG A 67 -6.52 -9.38 -36.29
N MET A 68 -7.08 -10.01 -37.32
CA MET A 68 -6.30 -10.73 -38.34
C MET A 68 -5.26 -9.85 -39.06
N LYS A 69 -5.44 -8.52 -39.07
CA LYS A 69 -4.51 -7.59 -39.70
C LYS A 69 -3.14 -7.56 -39.01
N TYR A 70 -3.09 -7.83 -37.71
CA TYR A 70 -1.88 -7.66 -36.91
C TYR A 70 -1.55 -8.83 -35.98
N VAL A 71 -2.42 -9.85 -35.83
CA VAL A 71 -2.16 -11.00 -34.94
C VAL A 71 -0.80 -11.67 -35.20
N PHE A 72 -0.43 -11.90 -36.46
CA PHE A 72 0.84 -12.54 -36.81
C PHE A 72 2.04 -11.59 -36.88
N LYS A 73 1.82 -10.29 -36.72
CA LYS A 73 2.88 -9.30 -36.48
C LYS A 73 3.41 -9.40 -35.04
N TYR A 74 2.52 -9.71 -34.09
CA TYR A 74 2.80 -9.74 -32.65
C TYR A 74 2.81 -11.15 -32.03
N LYS A 75 2.45 -12.22 -32.75
CA LYS A 75 2.62 -13.62 -32.30
C LYS A 75 3.85 -14.26 -32.94
N ALA A 76 4.41 -15.28 -32.29
CA ALA A 76 5.57 -15.98 -32.81
C ALA A 76 5.26 -16.63 -34.18
N PRO A 77 6.27 -16.77 -35.07
CA PRO A 77 6.06 -17.33 -36.42
C PRO A 77 5.39 -18.71 -36.45
N LEU A 78 5.58 -19.54 -35.41
CA LEU A 78 4.95 -20.85 -35.28
C LEU A 78 3.41 -20.77 -35.20
N ALA A 79 2.87 -19.76 -34.51
CA ALA A 79 1.43 -19.57 -34.38
C ALA A 79 0.75 -19.44 -35.75
N ARG A 80 1.42 -18.76 -36.69
CA ARG A 80 0.97 -18.61 -38.08
C ARG A 80 0.89 -19.95 -38.81
N LEU A 81 1.95 -20.77 -38.72
CA LEU A 81 1.98 -22.07 -39.41
C LEU A 81 0.86 -22.97 -38.90
N LEU A 82 0.64 -23.00 -37.59
CA LEU A 82 -0.44 -23.75 -36.97
C LEU A 82 -1.81 -23.23 -37.43
N PHE A 83 -2.05 -21.92 -37.40
CA PHE A 83 -3.30 -21.34 -37.90
C PHE A 83 -3.58 -21.70 -39.36
N LEU A 84 -2.58 -21.57 -40.24
CA LEU A 84 -2.74 -21.88 -41.66
C LEU A 84 -3.06 -23.36 -41.90
N SER A 85 -2.58 -24.26 -41.05
CA SER A 85 -2.92 -25.69 -41.12
C SER A 85 -4.40 -25.94 -40.82
N PHE A 86 -5.01 -25.19 -39.89
CA PHE A 86 -6.45 -25.25 -39.63
C PHE A 86 -7.30 -24.74 -40.79
N CYS A 87 -6.73 -23.95 -41.71
CA CYS A 87 -7.41 -23.45 -42.89
C CYS A 87 -7.47 -24.49 -44.03
N THR A 88 -6.68 -25.56 -43.98
CA THR A 88 -6.73 -26.64 -44.98
C THR A 88 -7.85 -27.65 -44.70
N HIS A 89 -8.42 -27.61 -43.50
CA HIS A 89 -9.44 -28.55 -43.00
C HIS A 89 -9.00 -30.02 -43.10
N SER A 90 -7.69 -30.27 -43.09
CA SER A 90 -7.07 -31.60 -43.15
C SER A 90 -6.39 -31.92 -41.82
N LYS A 91 -6.91 -32.92 -41.11
CA LYS A 91 -6.29 -33.44 -39.87
C LYS A 91 -4.81 -33.82 -40.11
N LYS A 92 -4.50 -34.36 -41.29
CA LYS A 92 -3.14 -34.74 -41.68
C LYS A 92 -2.21 -33.52 -41.76
N ASP A 93 -2.68 -32.41 -42.30
CA ASP A 93 -1.84 -31.21 -42.45
C ASP A 93 -1.57 -30.54 -41.11
N VAL A 94 -2.57 -30.50 -40.22
CA VAL A 94 -2.41 -30.04 -38.83
C VAL A 94 -1.38 -30.90 -38.11
N GLN A 95 -1.51 -32.23 -38.19
CA GLN A 95 -0.57 -33.15 -37.56
C GLN A 95 0.84 -32.99 -38.12
N ASN A 96 1.00 -32.85 -39.44
CA ASN A 96 2.31 -32.61 -40.06
C ASN A 96 2.98 -31.34 -39.54
N VAL A 97 2.22 -30.28 -39.26
CA VAL A 97 2.77 -29.04 -38.68
C VAL A 97 3.18 -29.25 -37.23
N ILE A 98 2.34 -29.92 -36.43
CA ILE A 98 2.65 -30.27 -35.03
C ILE A 98 3.91 -31.14 -34.96
N ASP A 99 4.01 -32.19 -35.79
CA ASP A 99 5.17 -33.08 -35.84
C ASP A 99 6.46 -32.32 -36.16
N LYS A 100 6.40 -31.37 -37.11
CA LYS A 100 7.54 -30.50 -37.43
C LYS A 100 7.91 -29.56 -36.29
N MET A 101 6.95 -29.05 -35.53
CA MET A 101 7.22 -28.24 -34.34
C MET A 101 7.93 -29.06 -33.27
N VAL A 102 7.47 -30.29 -33.03
CA VAL A 102 8.07 -31.23 -32.07
C VAL A 102 9.47 -31.66 -32.51
N GLU A 103 9.66 -31.95 -33.79
CA GLU A 103 10.99 -32.27 -34.36
C GLU A 103 11.95 -31.08 -34.21
N GLY A 104 11.47 -29.86 -34.49
CA GLY A 104 12.24 -28.63 -34.25
C GLY A 104 12.65 -28.49 -32.79
N ALA A 105 11.74 -28.68 -31.84
CA ALA A 105 12.03 -28.61 -30.41
C ALA A 105 13.12 -29.60 -29.99
N ARG A 106 13.04 -30.85 -30.46
CA ARG A 106 14.07 -31.88 -30.22
C ARG A 106 15.44 -31.46 -30.74
N ASN A 107 15.51 -30.87 -31.94
CA ASN A 107 16.76 -30.40 -32.53
C ASN A 107 17.42 -29.27 -31.73
N PHE A 108 16.66 -28.52 -30.93
CA PHE A 108 17.15 -27.46 -30.05
C PHE A 108 17.22 -27.87 -28.57
N ASN A 109 17.11 -29.17 -28.26
CA ASN A 109 17.09 -29.71 -26.89
C ASN A 109 16.01 -29.06 -25.99
N ILE A 110 14.88 -28.66 -26.57
CA ILE A 110 13.71 -28.20 -25.82
C ILE A 110 12.87 -29.42 -25.47
N PRO A 111 12.47 -29.61 -24.19
CA PRO A 111 11.58 -30.72 -23.79
C PRO A 111 10.29 -30.73 -24.62
N VAL A 112 9.84 -31.93 -25.01
CA VAL A 112 8.65 -32.10 -25.88
C VAL A 112 7.39 -31.58 -25.18
N GLU A 113 7.32 -31.75 -23.87
CA GLU A 113 6.21 -31.30 -23.04
C GLU A 113 6.03 -29.76 -23.15
N GLN A 114 7.14 -29.01 -23.18
CA GLN A 114 7.10 -27.55 -23.31
C GLN A 114 6.56 -27.09 -24.66
N ILE A 115 6.85 -27.81 -25.75
CA ILE A 115 6.32 -27.45 -27.08
C ILE A 115 4.84 -27.85 -27.22
N GLU A 116 4.42 -28.94 -26.59
CA GLU A 116 3.01 -29.35 -26.53
C GLU A 116 2.17 -28.30 -25.80
N ASP A 117 2.65 -27.79 -24.66
CA ASP A 117 2.00 -26.70 -23.92
C ASP A 117 1.87 -25.44 -24.80
N VAL A 118 2.93 -25.04 -25.51
CA VAL A 118 2.90 -23.91 -26.44
C VAL A 118 1.88 -24.10 -27.57
N ILE A 119 1.74 -25.32 -28.10
CA ILE A 119 0.74 -25.64 -29.13
C ILE A 119 -0.67 -25.51 -28.54
N ILE A 120 -0.89 -26.04 -27.33
CA ILE A 120 -2.17 -25.94 -26.62
C ILE A 120 -2.54 -24.47 -26.40
N ASP A 121 -1.60 -23.64 -25.96
CA ASP A 121 -1.81 -22.19 -25.75
C ASP A 121 -2.20 -21.47 -27.04
N TYR A 122 -1.59 -21.82 -28.18
CA TYR A 122 -1.98 -21.25 -29.46
C TYR A 122 -3.36 -21.70 -29.91
N VAL A 123 -3.69 -22.99 -29.74
CA VAL A 123 -5.03 -23.49 -30.06
C VAL A 123 -6.07 -22.81 -29.18
N ASP A 124 -5.82 -22.70 -27.89
CA ASP A 124 -6.70 -22.02 -26.95
C ASP A 124 -6.90 -20.55 -27.34
N PHE A 125 -5.82 -19.83 -27.62
CA PHE A 125 -5.88 -18.46 -28.12
C PHE A 125 -6.75 -18.36 -29.38
N PHE A 126 -6.55 -19.22 -30.39
CA PHE A 126 -7.34 -19.15 -31.62
C PHE A 126 -8.81 -19.48 -31.41
N VAL A 127 -9.12 -20.40 -30.50
CA VAL A 127 -10.50 -20.81 -30.20
C VAL A 127 -11.23 -19.76 -29.39
N THR A 128 -10.61 -19.26 -28.31
CA THR A 128 -11.19 -18.22 -27.46
C THR A 128 -11.35 -16.88 -28.17
N THR A 129 -10.53 -16.61 -29.20
CA THR A 129 -10.64 -15.39 -30.02
C THR A 129 -11.49 -15.54 -31.28
N GLY A 130 -12.12 -16.71 -31.51
CA GLY A 130 -13.00 -16.95 -32.64
C GLY A 130 -12.29 -17.01 -34.00
N MET A 131 -10.98 -17.25 -34.01
CA MET A 131 -10.19 -17.46 -35.24
C MET A 131 -10.25 -18.92 -35.71
N VAL A 132 -10.38 -19.86 -34.77
CA VAL A 132 -10.56 -21.29 -35.01
C VAL A 132 -11.81 -21.75 -34.25
N PHE A 133 -12.57 -22.67 -34.81
CA PHE A 133 -13.78 -23.20 -34.17
C PHE A 133 -13.62 -24.70 -33.95
N ALA A 134 -13.99 -25.15 -32.76
CA ALA A 134 -13.98 -26.56 -32.39
C ALA A 134 -15.35 -27.18 -32.70
N PHE A 135 -15.37 -28.18 -33.58
CA PHE A 135 -16.55 -28.96 -33.91
C PHE A 135 -16.44 -30.36 -33.30
N LEU A 136 -17.51 -30.81 -32.65
CA LEU A 136 -17.68 -32.22 -32.29
C LEU A 136 -18.76 -32.82 -33.21
N PRO A 137 -18.37 -33.61 -34.24
CA PRO A 137 -19.34 -34.30 -35.07
C PRO A 137 -20.26 -35.17 -34.22
N LYS A 138 -21.58 -35.10 -34.48
CA LYS A 138 -22.56 -35.88 -33.69
C LYS A 138 -22.22 -37.38 -33.73
N GLY A 139 -21.92 -37.95 -32.56
CA GLY A 139 -21.54 -39.37 -32.41
C GLY A 139 -20.05 -39.67 -32.57
N ALA A 140 -19.20 -38.66 -32.78
CA ALA A 140 -17.75 -38.80 -32.77
C ALA A 140 -17.17 -38.54 -31.37
N SER A 141 -15.98 -39.11 -31.10
CA SER A 141 -15.18 -38.88 -29.89
C SER A 141 -14.05 -37.86 -30.09
N GLU A 142 -13.85 -37.38 -31.31
CA GLU A 142 -12.76 -36.49 -31.68
C GLU A 142 -13.26 -35.11 -32.11
N LEU A 143 -12.51 -34.07 -31.76
CA LEU A 143 -12.74 -32.71 -32.21
C LEU A 143 -12.15 -32.47 -33.60
N GLU A 144 -12.84 -31.64 -34.38
CA GLU A 144 -12.34 -31.06 -35.62
C GLU A 144 -12.15 -29.55 -35.41
N LEU A 145 -10.91 -29.10 -35.47
CA LEU A 145 -10.54 -27.69 -35.39
C LEU A 145 -10.49 -27.10 -36.80
N CYS A 146 -11.31 -26.08 -37.06
CA CYS A 146 -11.41 -25.48 -38.39
C CYS A 146 -11.32 -23.96 -38.30
N ALA A 147 -10.45 -23.36 -39.12
CA ALA A 147 -10.40 -21.92 -39.32
C ALA A 147 -11.27 -21.53 -40.53
N PRO A 148 -12.04 -20.42 -40.47
CA PRO A 148 -12.77 -19.91 -41.62
C PRO A 148 -11.85 -19.49 -42.78
N ILE A 149 -12.21 -19.88 -44.00
CA ILE A 149 -11.37 -19.68 -45.20
C ILE A 149 -11.12 -18.19 -45.48
N GLU A 150 -12.11 -17.34 -45.23
CA GLU A 150 -12.01 -15.90 -45.44
C GLU A 150 -10.96 -15.23 -44.54
N LEU A 151 -10.68 -15.77 -43.34
CA LEU A 151 -9.64 -15.23 -42.46
C LEU A 151 -8.25 -15.50 -43.06
N ALA A 152 -8.06 -16.66 -43.69
CA ALA A 152 -6.83 -16.97 -44.42
C ALA A 152 -6.65 -16.06 -45.63
N LYS A 153 -7.72 -15.83 -46.41
CA LYS A 153 -7.70 -14.90 -47.56
C LYS A 153 -7.39 -13.47 -47.12
N HIS A 154 -8.03 -13.01 -46.04
CA HIS A 154 -7.78 -11.67 -45.50
C HIS A 154 -6.32 -11.53 -45.08
N TYR A 155 -5.79 -12.51 -44.37
CA TYR A 155 -4.39 -12.54 -43.96
C TYR A 155 -3.43 -12.52 -45.17
N ILE A 156 -3.64 -13.39 -46.17
CA ILE A 156 -2.80 -13.41 -47.38
C ILE A 156 -2.83 -12.07 -48.11
N ASN A 157 -3.98 -11.40 -48.17
CA ASN A 157 -4.10 -10.09 -48.79
C ASN A 157 -3.38 -8.99 -48.00
N VAL A 158 -3.40 -9.04 -46.66
CA VAL A 158 -2.64 -8.13 -45.80
C VAL A 158 -1.14 -8.29 -46.04
N ILE A 159 -0.63 -9.52 -46.09
CA ILE A 159 0.79 -9.79 -46.42
C ILE A 159 1.17 -9.21 -47.78
N LYS A 160 0.35 -9.46 -48.80
CA LYS A 160 0.65 -8.99 -50.17
C LYS A 160 0.69 -7.46 -50.27
N ALA A 161 -0.05 -6.76 -49.41
CA ALA A 161 -0.09 -5.30 -49.37
C ALA A 161 1.07 -4.68 -48.58
N THR A 162 1.72 -5.45 -47.70
CA THR A 162 2.93 -5.06 -46.97
C THR A 162 4.14 -5.61 -47.72
N GLU A 163 4.77 -4.79 -48.57
CA GLU A 163 5.86 -5.18 -49.47
C GLU A 163 7.01 -5.94 -48.75
N GLY A 164 7.07 -7.26 -48.91
CA GLY A 164 8.30 -8.08 -48.89
C GLY A 164 9.13 -8.21 -47.60
N GLU A 165 8.96 -7.37 -46.58
CA GLU A 165 9.64 -7.57 -45.29
C GLU A 165 8.83 -8.55 -44.43
N ASP A 166 9.48 -9.64 -44.02
CA ASP A 166 8.93 -10.63 -43.09
C ASP A 166 8.71 -9.99 -41.70
N GLU A 167 7.62 -9.22 -41.56
CA GLU A 167 7.19 -8.62 -40.29
C GLU A 167 6.62 -9.67 -39.32
N HIS A 168 6.61 -10.96 -39.69
CA HIS A 168 5.99 -12.01 -38.91
C HIS A 168 6.74 -12.27 -37.62
N GLY A 169 6.05 -12.08 -36.50
CA GLY A 169 6.66 -12.14 -35.17
C GLY A 169 7.77 -11.11 -34.93
N LYS A 170 8.02 -10.17 -35.85
CA LYS A 170 9.02 -9.08 -35.70
C LYS A 170 8.78 -8.30 -34.40
N TYR A 171 7.52 -8.14 -34.03
CA TYR A 171 7.10 -7.45 -32.81
C TYR A 171 6.55 -8.41 -31.74
N PHE A 172 6.80 -9.72 -31.84
CA PHE A 172 6.50 -10.66 -30.74
C PHE A 172 7.21 -10.28 -29.43
N PRO A 173 8.50 -9.87 -29.44
CA PRO A 173 9.12 -9.33 -28.24
C PRO A 173 8.42 -8.06 -27.74
N PHE A 174 7.90 -7.20 -28.63
CA PHE A 174 7.26 -5.94 -28.24
C PHE A 174 6.04 -6.17 -27.35
N VAL A 175 5.16 -7.12 -27.71
CA VAL A 175 3.97 -7.43 -26.89
C VAL A 175 4.35 -8.08 -25.56
N ASN A 176 5.36 -8.95 -25.54
CA ASN A 176 5.84 -9.57 -24.29
C ASN A 176 6.48 -8.55 -23.35
N TYR A 177 7.26 -7.60 -23.87
CA TYR A 177 7.78 -6.49 -23.07
C TYR A 177 6.65 -5.60 -22.55
N ALA A 178 5.62 -5.34 -23.36
CA ALA A 178 4.49 -4.51 -22.92
C ALA A 178 3.74 -5.17 -21.77
N ARG A 179 3.41 -6.47 -21.89
CA ARG A 179 2.79 -7.28 -20.82
C ARG A 179 3.65 -7.30 -19.55
N LEU A 180 4.94 -7.65 -19.70
CA LEU A 180 5.84 -7.83 -18.57
C LEU A 180 6.12 -6.51 -17.82
N LEU A 181 6.34 -5.41 -18.54
CA LEU A 181 6.57 -4.11 -17.92
C LEU A 181 5.28 -3.49 -17.36
N ALA A 182 4.13 -3.77 -17.96
CA ALA A 182 2.84 -3.41 -17.37
C ALA A 182 2.61 -4.14 -16.04
N SER A 183 2.92 -5.43 -15.96
CA SER A 183 2.86 -6.20 -14.71
C SER A 183 3.90 -5.75 -13.67
N LEU A 184 5.10 -5.36 -14.09
CA LEU A 184 6.16 -4.87 -13.18
C LEU A 184 5.80 -3.52 -12.54
N TYR A 185 5.29 -2.57 -13.33
CA TYR A 185 5.11 -1.19 -12.87
C TYR A 185 3.67 -0.81 -12.54
N GLY A 186 2.69 -1.66 -12.87
CA GLY A 186 1.27 -1.36 -12.80
C GLY A 186 0.81 -0.41 -13.91
N ALA A 187 1.54 0.70 -14.12
CA ALA A 187 1.32 1.70 -15.16
C ALA A 187 2.65 2.25 -15.75
N CYS A 188 3.20 1.63 -16.78
CA CYS A 188 4.45 2.03 -17.43
C CYS A 188 4.23 3.17 -18.44
N SER A 189 5.01 4.26 -18.41
CA SER A 189 4.88 5.29 -19.45
C SER A 189 5.40 4.77 -20.79
N VAL A 190 4.88 5.31 -21.91
CA VAL A 190 5.39 4.97 -23.25
C VAL A 190 6.88 5.24 -23.35
N GLU A 191 7.37 6.32 -22.76
CA GLU A 191 8.79 6.67 -22.72
C GLU A 191 9.63 5.60 -22.01
N GLN A 192 9.22 5.20 -20.80
CA GLN A 192 9.92 4.19 -20.01
C GLN A 192 9.92 2.84 -20.72
N PHE A 193 8.77 2.48 -21.32
CA PHE A 193 8.66 1.28 -22.14
C PHE A 193 9.61 1.31 -23.34
N MET A 194 9.62 2.41 -24.11
CA MET A 194 10.48 2.58 -25.27
C MET A 194 11.95 2.50 -24.87
N GLU A 195 12.34 3.13 -23.76
CA GLU A 195 13.71 3.11 -23.25
C GLU A 195 14.19 1.66 -23.00
N ILE A 196 13.40 0.88 -22.25
CA ILE A 196 13.75 -0.50 -21.90
C ILE A 196 13.69 -1.41 -23.13
N TYR A 197 12.63 -1.32 -23.94
CA TYR A 197 12.49 -2.14 -25.15
C TYR A 197 13.62 -1.88 -26.15
N ASN A 198 13.94 -0.61 -26.41
CA ASN A 198 14.97 -0.22 -27.38
C ASN A 198 16.38 -0.55 -26.91
N ARG A 199 16.64 -0.54 -25.59
CA ARG A 199 17.90 -1.00 -25.01
C ARG A 199 18.20 -2.44 -25.41
N ASP A 200 17.18 -3.30 -25.35
CA ASP A 200 17.33 -4.75 -25.50
C ASP A 200 17.14 -5.25 -26.93
N ASN A 201 16.36 -4.52 -27.74
CA ASN A 201 15.99 -4.86 -29.12
C ASN A 201 16.60 -3.87 -30.12
N LYS A 202 17.93 -3.77 -30.15
CA LYS A 202 18.66 -2.77 -30.96
C LYS A 202 18.31 -2.81 -32.46
N SER A 203 18.04 -3.99 -33.03
CA SER A 203 17.69 -4.19 -34.44
C SER A 203 16.24 -3.82 -34.78
N ALA A 204 15.36 -3.76 -33.78
CA ALA A 204 13.93 -3.43 -33.93
C ALA A 204 13.57 -2.16 -33.15
N LYS A 205 14.52 -1.23 -32.98
CA LYS A 205 14.32 0.01 -32.23
C LYS A 205 13.19 0.84 -32.84
N ILE A 206 12.35 1.38 -31.96
CA ILE A 206 11.29 2.31 -32.32
C ILE A 206 11.65 3.67 -31.73
N THR A 207 12.04 4.61 -32.58
CA THR A 207 12.45 5.96 -32.16
C THR A 207 11.32 6.98 -32.19
N ASP A 208 10.30 6.75 -33.02
CA ASP A 208 9.11 7.60 -33.07
C ASP A 208 8.04 7.14 -32.06
N LYS A 209 7.74 8.03 -31.10
CA LYS A 209 6.70 7.80 -30.09
C LYS A 209 5.32 7.55 -30.70
N LYS A 210 4.97 8.19 -31.82
CA LYS A 210 3.66 7.97 -32.49
C LYS A 210 3.56 6.56 -33.04
N ILE A 211 4.64 6.04 -33.61
CA ILE A 211 4.71 4.65 -34.10
C ILE A 211 4.62 3.68 -32.91
N ALA A 212 5.35 3.94 -31.81
CA ALA A 212 5.26 3.13 -30.60
C ALA A 212 3.83 3.07 -30.05
N ILE A 213 3.14 4.21 -29.98
CA ILE A 213 1.74 4.30 -29.57
C ILE A 213 0.83 3.51 -30.50
N GLN A 214 1.04 3.59 -31.82
CA GLN A 214 0.27 2.78 -32.76
C GLN A 214 0.47 1.28 -32.51
N PHE A 215 1.71 0.83 -32.33
CA PHE A 215 2.01 -0.57 -32.06
C PHE A 215 1.44 -1.04 -30.72
N LEU A 216 1.45 -0.20 -29.69
CA LEU A 216 0.80 -0.51 -28.41
C LEU A 216 -0.71 -0.70 -28.57
N LYS A 217 -1.39 0.16 -29.34
CA LYS A 217 -2.82 0.00 -29.63
C LYS A 217 -3.13 -1.29 -30.40
N GLU A 218 -2.27 -1.66 -31.35
CA GLU A 218 -2.39 -2.94 -32.05
C GLU A 218 -2.13 -4.12 -31.11
N ALA A 219 -1.15 -4.00 -30.20
CA ALA A 219 -0.78 -5.06 -29.28
C ALA A 219 -1.85 -5.30 -28.18
N THR A 220 -2.52 -4.25 -27.68
CA THR A 220 -3.65 -4.39 -26.73
C THR A 220 -4.85 -5.12 -27.32
N GLU A 221 -4.96 -5.15 -28.64
CA GLU A 221 -5.99 -5.94 -29.32
C GLU A 221 -5.59 -7.42 -29.45
N ILE A 222 -4.33 -7.78 -29.17
CA ILE A 222 -3.83 -9.16 -29.26
C ILE A 222 -3.60 -9.78 -27.88
N ASP A 223 -3.22 -8.96 -26.89
CA ASP A 223 -2.94 -9.40 -25.54
C ASP A 223 -3.77 -8.58 -24.55
N MET A 224 -4.60 -9.29 -23.79
CA MET A 224 -5.57 -8.70 -22.85
C MET A 224 -4.96 -8.45 -21.47
N ASN A 225 -3.70 -8.81 -21.22
CA ASN A 225 -3.05 -8.64 -19.92
C ASN A 225 -2.59 -7.20 -19.66
N PHE A 226 -2.67 -6.33 -20.66
CA PHE A 226 -2.39 -4.91 -20.52
C PHE A 226 -3.30 -4.06 -21.41
N ILE A 227 -3.44 -2.80 -21.03
CA ILE A 227 -4.18 -1.77 -21.77
C ILE A 227 -3.26 -0.58 -22.05
N TYR A 228 -3.62 0.21 -23.07
CA TYR A 228 -2.93 1.44 -23.42
C TYR A 228 -3.90 2.61 -23.36
N GLU A 229 -3.69 3.52 -22.40
CA GLU A 229 -4.53 4.69 -22.20
C GLU A 229 -3.73 5.88 -21.64
N ASN A 230 -4.04 7.09 -22.10
CA ASN A 230 -3.45 8.35 -21.62
C ASN A 230 -1.91 8.36 -21.59
N GLY A 231 -1.26 7.67 -22.55
CA GLY A 231 0.21 7.61 -22.64
C GLY A 231 0.88 6.60 -21.70
N TYR A 232 0.10 5.70 -21.09
CA TYR A 232 0.60 4.63 -20.23
C TYR A 232 0.14 3.26 -20.73
N ILE A 233 1.00 2.27 -20.53
CA ILE A 233 0.73 0.84 -20.65
C ILE A 233 0.47 0.34 -19.24
N SER A 234 -0.78 0.00 -18.93
CA SER A 234 -1.16 -0.43 -17.59
C SER A 234 -1.51 -1.91 -17.62
N THR A 235 -1.22 -2.64 -16.54
CA THR A 235 -1.72 -4.01 -16.44
C THR A 235 -3.24 -3.99 -16.42
N PHE A 236 -3.87 -5.01 -16.99
CA PHE A 236 -5.33 -5.15 -17.02
C PHE A 236 -5.99 -5.01 -15.63
N TRP A 237 -5.25 -5.36 -14.59
CA TRP A 237 -5.70 -5.35 -13.20
C TRP A 237 -5.71 -3.95 -12.56
N VAL A 238 -5.13 -2.94 -13.23
CA VAL A 238 -5.24 -1.52 -12.89
C VAL A 238 -6.22 -0.89 -13.87
N TYR A 239 -7.51 -1.18 -13.66
CA TYR A 239 -8.56 -0.75 -14.59
C TYR A 239 -9.23 0.56 -14.17
N ALA A 240 -9.21 0.89 -12.88
CA ALA A 240 -9.85 2.11 -12.42
C ALA A 240 -8.88 3.31 -12.51
N GLU A 241 -9.35 4.43 -13.05
CA GLU A 241 -8.53 5.63 -13.26
C GLU A 241 -7.86 6.11 -11.96
N HIS A 242 -8.58 6.01 -10.83
CA HIS A 242 -8.06 6.38 -9.52
C HIS A 242 -6.93 5.47 -9.00
N GLU A 243 -6.93 4.17 -9.32
CA GLU A 243 -5.85 3.24 -8.95
C GLU A 243 -4.58 3.57 -9.73
N LYS A 244 -4.74 3.86 -11.02
CA LYS A 244 -3.64 4.29 -11.88
C LYS A 244 -3.04 5.61 -11.38
N ASP A 245 -3.88 6.59 -11.08
CA ASP A 245 -3.44 7.88 -10.55
C ASP A 245 -2.74 7.70 -9.19
N TYR A 246 -3.27 6.84 -8.32
CA TYR A 246 -2.64 6.48 -7.06
C TYR A 246 -1.24 5.88 -7.25
N ILE A 247 -1.08 4.91 -8.16
CA ILE A 247 0.23 4.31 -8.50
C ILE A 247 1.19 5.38 -9.02
N ILE A 248 0.74 6.23 -9.95
CA ILE A 248 1.55 7.28 -10.55
C ILE A 248 1.99 8.31 -9.50
N GLU A 249 1.12 8.66 -8.55
CA GLU A 249 1.43 9.60 -7.47
C GLU A 249 2.41 8.99 -6.46
N ALA A 250 2.11 7.78 -5.96
CA ALA A 250 2.90 7.11 -4.94
C ALA A 250 4.36 6.90 -5.39
N ARG A 251 4.57 6.58 -6.67
CA ARG A 251 5.90 6.28 -7.21
C ARG A 251 6.80 7.49 -7.44
N LYS A 252 6.30 8.73 -7.36
CA LYS A 252 7.11 9.96 -7.59
C LYS A 252 8.32 10.07 -6.68
N ASN A 253 8.27 9.43 -5.51
CA ASN A 253 9.35 9.41 -4.53
C ASN A 253 10.43 8.35 -4.81
N PHE A 254 10.28 7.55 -5.86
CA PHE A 254 11.15 6.41 -6.17
C PHE A 254 11.76 6.53 -7.57
N LEU A 255 13.00 6.04 -7.71
CA LEU A 255 13.57 5.79 -9.02
C LEU A 255 13.04 4.47 -9.57
N PRO A 256 12.81 4.35 -10.89
CA PRO A 256 12.34 3.10 -11.47
C PRO A 256 13.33 1.97 -11.22
N TYR A 257 12.83 0.81 -10.79
CA TYR A 257 13.60 -0.42 -10.89
C TYR A 257 13.79 -0.76 -12.36
N ILE A 258 15.02 -0.80 -12.86
CA ILE A 258 15.30 -1.11 -14.26
C ILE A 258 15.86 -2.54 -14.36
N PRO A 259 15.05 -3.53 -14.76
CA PRO A 259 15.51 -4.92 -14.85
C PRO A 259 16.56 -5.09 -15.95
N SER A 260 17.45 -6.05 -15.75
CA SER A 260 18.48 -6.37 -16.74
C SER A 260 17.88 -7.11 -17.95
N LYS A 261 18.54 -7.05 -19.11
CA LYS A 261 18.11 -7.81 -20.31
C LYS A 261 17.94 -9.30 -20.01
N LYS A 262 18.92 -9.90 -19.33
CA LYS A 262 18.95 -11.33 -18.99
C LYS A 262 17.79 -11.74 -18.07
N GLU A 263 17.41 -10.85 -17.16
CA GLU A 263 16.27 -11.06 -16.25
C GLU A 263 14.95 -10.99 -17.01
N LEU A 264 14.78 -9.98 -17.87
CA LEU A 264 13.60 -9.89 -18.73
C LEU A 264 13.48 -11.13 -19.63
N GLU A 265 14.55 -11.55 -20.29
CA GLU A 265 14.57 -12.72 -21.17
C GLU A 265 14.08 -14.01 -20.49
N LYS A 266 14.37 -14.20 -19.21
CA LYS A 266 13.86 -15.35 -18.42
C LYS A 266 12.36 -15.28 -18.16
N LYS A 267 11.79 -14.08 -18.17
CA LYS A 267 10.41 -13.78 -17.78
C LYS A 267 9.50 -13.43 -18.96
N LEU A 268 10.01 -13.31 -20.19
CA LEU A 268 9.22 -12.85 -21.35
C LEU A 268 8.00 -13.71 -21.67
N THR A 269 8.01 -14.98 -21.28
CA THR A 269 6.90 -15.91 -21.46
C THR A 269 5.91 -15.90 -20.29
N GLN A 270 6.23 -15.24 -19.18
CA GLN A 270 5.36 -15.14 -18.01
C GLN A 270 4.23 -14.12 -18.28
N ILE A 271 3.13 -14.30 -17.55
CA ILE A 271 1.98 -13.40 -17.59
C ILE A 271 2.20 -12.27 -16.59
N SER A 272 2.64 -12.63 -15.37
CA SER A 272 3.08 -11.70 -14.33
C SER A 272 4.59 -11.63 -14.25
N TYR A 273 5.12 -10.49 -13.82
CA TYR A 273 6.53 -10.37 -13.44
C TYR A 273 6.89 -11.25 -12.25
N GLU A 274 5.90 -11.61 -11.42
CA GLU A 274 6.07 -12.31 -10.14
C GLU A 274 5.73 -13.81 -10.22
N ASP A 275 5.48 -14.35 -11.42
CA ASP A 275 5.04 -15.75 -11.61
C ASP A 275 6.05 -16.79 -11.10
N ASP A 276 7.34 -16.46 -11.03
CA ASP A 276 8.39 -17.36 -10.53
C ASP A 276 8.82 -17.10 -9.08
N ASN A 277 8.06 -16.29 -8.33
CA ASN A 277 8.38 -16.01 -6.93
C ASN A 277 8.16 -17.26 -6.06
N GLU A 278 9.22 -17.74 -5.41
CA GLU A 278 9.20 -18.98 -4.61
C GLU A 278 8.14 -18.97 -3.48
N ASN A 279 7.80 -17.80 -2.94
CA ASN A 279 6.78 -17.69 -1.90
C ASN A 279 5.37 -17.95 -2.42
N CYS A 280 5.11 -17.74 -3.72
CA CYS A 280 3.85 -18.13 -4.35
C CYS A 280 3.68 -19.65 -4.31
N GLU A 281 4.74 -20.41 -4.59
CA GLU A 281 4.73 -21.87 -4.52
C GLU A 281 4.55 -22.40 -3.09
N LEU A 282 5.11 -21.72 -2.09
CA LEU A 282 4.90 -22.06 -0.68
C LEU A 282 3.45 -21.86 -0.25
N ILE A 283 2.85 -20.74 -0.64
CA ILE A 283 1.42 -20.46 -0.42
C ILE A 283 0.56 -21.49 -1.17
N PHE A 284 0.91 -21.81 -2.41
CA PHE A 284 0.20 -22.82 -3.20
C PHE A 284 0.16 -24.16 -2.48
N LYS A 285 1.32 -24.69 -2.07
CA LYS A 285 1.43 -25.96 -1.35
C LYS A 285 0.71 -25.95 0.00
N TYR A 286 0.65 -24.81 0.66
CA TYR A 286 -0.11 -24.66 1.89
C TYR A 286 -1.62 -24.81 1.64
N LEU A 287 -2.14 -24.11 0.63
CA LEU A 287 -3.56 -24.15 0.28
C LEU A 287 -3.99 -25.47 -0.38
N GLU A 288 -3.07 -26.16 -1.07
CA GLU A 288 -3.32 -27.48 -1.66
C GLU A 288 -3.72 -28.52 -0.59
N LYS A 289 -3.16 -28.42 0.62
CA LYS A 289 -3.53 -29.30 1.76
C LYS A 289 -5.00 -29.19 2.16
N LYS A 290 -5.67 -28.07 1.82
CA LYS A 290 -7.10 -27.86 2.05
C LYS A 290 -8.00 -28.49 0.98
N LYS A 291 -7.43 -29.23 0.03
CA LYS A 291 -8.15 -29.85 -1.10
C LYS A 291 -8.93 -28.85 -1.95
N ILE A 292 -8.42 -27.61 -2.02
CA ILE A 292 -8.95 -26.57 -2.91
C ILE A 292 -8.47 -26.89 -4.35
N ASP A 293 -9.31 -26.62 -5.35
CA ASP A 293 -8.93 -26.80 -6.75
C ASP A 293 -7.71 -25.94 -7.12
N HIS A 294 -6.76 -26.51 -7.86
CA HIS A 294 -5.50 -25.85 -8.18
C HIS A 294 -5.68 -24.54 -8.95
N ASN A 295 -6.72 -24.43 -9.79
CA ASN A 295 -6.99 -23.19 -10.52
C ASN A 295 -7.53 -22.10 -9.58
N ILE A 296 -8.32 -22.49 -8.59
CA ILE A 296 -8.81 -21.57 -7.55
C ILE A 296 -7.62 -21.08 -6.71
N ILE A 297 -6.71 -21.97 -6.30
CA ILE A 297 -5.51 -21.58 -5.55
C ILE A 297 -4.67 -20.58 -6.36
N ARG A 298 -4.41 -20.87 -7.65
CA ARG A 298 -3.67 -19.94 -8.52
C ARG A 298 -4.35 -18.60 -8.65
N PHE A 299 -5.68 -18.58 -8.80
CA PHE A 299 -6.45 -17.35 -8.85
C PHE A 299 -6.34 -16.55 -7.54
N ILE A 300 -6.39 -17.21 -6.39
CA ILE A 300 -6.23 -16.57 -5.07
C ILE A 300 -4.83 -15.96 -4.94
N ILE A 301 -3.78 -16.70 -5.26
CA ILE A 301 -2.39 -16.21 -5.21
C ILE A 301 -2.22 -15.01 -6.15
N PHE A 302 -2.79 -15.08 -7.34
CA PHE A 302 -2.72 -14.00 -8.30
C PHE A 302 -3.41 -12.72 -7.80
N ASN A 303 -4.59 -12.83 -7.18
CA ASN A 303 -5.25 -11.68 -6.54
C ASN A 303 -4.47 -11.15 -5.33
N LEU A 304 -3.86 -12.05 -4.55
CA LEU A 304 -2.98 -11.70 -3.44
C LEU A 304 -1.79 -10.86 -3.94
N GLN A 305 -1.15 -11.27 -5.04
CA GLN A 305 -0.08 -10.52 -5.67
C GLN A 305 -0.52 -9.10 -6.05
N ILE A 306 -1.67 -8.95 -6.71
CA ILE A 306 -2.19 -7.64 -7.12
C ILE A 306 -2.34 -6.70 -5.91
N ARG A 307 -2.92 -7.19 -4.81
CA ARG A 307 -3.11 -6.40 -3.58
C ARG A 307 -1.80 -5.97 -2.97
N ILE A 308 -0.85 -6.91 -2.89
CA ILE A 308 0.52 -6.62 -2.44
C ILE A 308 1.15 -5.55 -3.32
N GLN A 309 1.12 -5.70 -4.65
CA GLN A 309 1.76 -4.75 -5.58
C GLN A 309 1.14 -3.36 -5.53
N LEU A 310 -0.16 -3.25 -5.26
CA LEU A 310 -0.88 -1.99 -5.15
C LEU A 310 -0.64 -1.31 -3.79
N GLU A 311 -0.72 -2.04 -2.68
CA GLU A 311 -0.76 -1.43 -1.33
C GLU A 311 0.54 -1.56 -0.54
N GLY A 312 1.38 -2.56 -0.86
CA GLY A 312 2.65 -2.83 -0.19
C GLY A 312 2.50 -3.29 1.27
N ASN A 313 1.35 -3.85 1.64
CA ASN A 313 1.00 -4.23 3.00
C ASN A 313 0.60 -5.71 3.10
N ALA A 314 1.45 -6.52 3.74
CA ALA A 314 1.18 -7.93 3.98
C ALA A 314 -0.07 -8.17 4.84
N THR A 315 -0.43 -7.26 5.75
CA THR A 315 -1.65 -7.36 6.56
C THR A 315 -2.91 -7.31 5.70
N ASN A 316 -2.99 -6.37 4.75
CA ASN A 316 -4.13 -6.27 3.83
C ASN A 316 -4.21 -7.51 2.92
N ALA A 317 -3.06 -8.04 2.52
CA ALA A 317 -2.95 -9.27 1.75
C ALA A 317 -3.49 -10.49 2.54
N ILE A 318 -3.18 -10.58 3.84
CA ILE A 318 -3.71 -11.62 4.73
C ILE A 318 -5.21 -11.42 4.98
N GLU A 319 -5.68 -10.19 5.15
CA GLU A 319 -7.11 -9.87 5.31
C GLU A 319 -7.93 -10.31 4.08
N TYR A 320 -7.38 -10.14 2.87
CA TYR A 320 -7.99 -10.68 1.65
C TYR A 320 -8.14 -12.21 1.72
N LEU A 321 -7.11 -12.92 2.19
CA LEU A 321 -7.20 -14.37 2.33
C LEU A 321 -8.29 -14.77 3.32
N ILE A 322 -8.40 -14.07 4.45
CA ILE A 322 -9.39 -14.40 5.49
C ILE A 322 -10.82 -14.07 5.05
N ASN A 323 -11.03 -12.91 4.44
CA ASN A 323 -12.37 -12.34 4.28
C ASN A 323 -12.94 -12.45 2.86
N GLU A 324 -12.09 -12.60 1.85
CA GLU A 324 -12.48 -12.39 0.45
C GLU A 324 -12.05 -13.52 -0.51
N SER A 325 -11.21 -14.46 -0.07
CA SER A 325 -10.67 -15.52 -0.93
C SER A 325 -11.50 -16.81 -0.98
N ASP A 326 -12.68 -16.83 -0.33
CA ASP A 326 -13.53 -18.02 -0.11
C ASP A 326 -12.81 -19.21 0.58
N ILE A 327 -11.61 -19.00 1.13
CA ILE A 327 -10.90 -20.01 1.92
C ILE A 327 -11.48 -20.06 3.33
N SER A 328 -11.91 -21.25 3.75
CA SER A 328 -12.24 -21.51 5.14
C SER A 328 -10.97 -21.81 5.95
N PHE A 329 -10.70 -20.98 6.95
CA PHE A 329 -9.71 -21.26 8.00
C PHE A 329 -10.45 -21.70 9.25
N SER A 330 -9.98 -22.77 9.87
CA SER A 330 -10.58 -23.40 11.04
C SER A 330 -10.32 -22.62 12.33
N ASP A 331 -9.16 -21.98 12.43
CA ASP A 331 -8.75 -21.14 13.56
C ASP A 331 -7.66 -20.13 13.14
N ILE A 332 -7.25 -19.31 14.10
CA ILE A 332 -6.20 -18.30 13.90
C ILE A 332 -4.80 -18.93 13.74
N ASP A 333 -4.57 -20.14 14.27
CA ASP A 333 -3.27 -20.82 14.16
C ASP A 333 -3.00 -21.26 12.72
N GLU A 334 -4.05 -21.65 12.01
CA GLU A 334 -4.00 -21.96 10.58
C GLU A 334 -3.69 -20.73 9.73
N ILE A 335 -4.10 -19.54 10.16
CA ILE A 335 -3.74 -18.26 9.51
C ILE A 335 -2.30 -17.89 9.85
N ASN A 336 -1.88 -18.10 11.10
CA ASN A 336 -0.52 -17.82 11.57
C ASN A 336 0.53 -18.67 10.84
N GLN A 337 0.21 -19.88 10.40
CA GLN A 337 1.10 -20.71 9.59
C GLN A 337 1.31 -20.18 8.16
N LEU A 338 0.32 -19.48 7.61
CA LEU A 338 0.38 -18.90 6.26
C LEU A 338 1.04 -17.52 6.25
N THR A 339 0.90 -16.79 7.35
CA THR A 339 1.37 -15.40 7.53
C THR A 339 2.84 -15.19 7.13
N PRO A 340 3.82 -16.01 7.55
CA PRO A 340 5.22 -15.83 7.16
C PRO A 340 5.44 -15.86 5.64
N TYR A 341 4.74 -16.76 4.93
CA TYR A 341 4.87 -16.86 3.47
C TYR A 341 4.31 -15.62 2.76
N VAL A 342 3.21 -15.04 3.27
CA VAL A 342 2.62 -13.82 2.72
C VAL A 342 3.48 -12.59 3.02
N VAL A 343 4.08 -12.52 4.22
CA VAL A 343 5.03 -11.45 4.59
C VAL A 343 6.28 -11.51 3.70
N GLU A 344 6.87 -12.70 3.54
CA GLU A 344 8.03 -12.88 2.65
C GLU A 344 7.70 -12.62 1.18
N LEU A 345 6.49 -13.01 0.73
CA LEU A 345 5.99 -12.64 -0.59
C LEU A 345 5.94 -11.11 -0.75
N ASN A 346 5.30 -10.39 0.18
CA ASN A 346 5.24 -8.93 0.17
C ASN A 346 6.62 -8.28 0.13
N ASN A 347 7.57 -8.83 0.90
CA ASN A 347 8.92 -8.30 1.02
C ASN A 347 9.81 -8.58 -0.21
N SER A 348 9.49 -9.62 -1.00
CA SER A 348 10.26 -10.07 -2.17
C SER A 348 9.68 -9.62 -3.52
N MET A 349 8.44 -9.14 -3.57
CA MET A 349 7.77 -8.70 -4.80
C MET A 349 8.11 -7.26 -5.22
N HIS A 350 8.04 -6.99 -6.53
CA HIS A 350 8.17 -5.65 -7.10
C HIS A 350 6.82 -4.92 -6.97
N LEU A 351 6.82 -3.78 -6.25
CA LEU A 351 5.60 -3.04 -5.94
C LEU A 351 5.35 -1.89 -6.92
N TRP A 352 4.12 -1.76 -7.41
CA TRP A 352 3.72 -0.72 -8.37
C TRP A 352 3.89 0.68 -7.77
N THR A 353 3.46 0.86 -6.52
CA THR A 353 3.57 2.11 -5.77
C THR A 353 5.01 2.53 -5.43
N ARG A 354 5.98 1.63 -5.62
CA ARG A 354 7.42 1.90 -5.44
C ARG A 354 8.19 1.85 -6.76
N HIS A 355 7.51 2.11 -7.88
CA HIS A 355 8.09 2.10 -9.23
C HIS A 355 8.80 0.78 -9.60
N GLY A 356 8.23 -0.33 -9.16
CA GLY A 356 8.77 -1.67 -9.39
C GLY A 356 9.91 -2.03 -8.43
N ASN A 357 10.20 -1.28 -7.37
CA ASN A 357 11.24 -1.70 -6.41
C ASN A 357 10.71 -2.72 -5.40
N VAL A 358 11.56 -3.68 -5.05
CA VAL A 358 11.30 -4.70 -4.02
C VAL A 358 11.61 -4.14 -2.63
N PRO A 359 10.73 -4.32 -1.61
CA PRO A 359 10.99 -3.86 -0.25
C PRO A 359 12.32 -4.34 0.35
N ASN A 360 12.64 -5.63 0.22
CA ASN A 360 13.89 -6.21 0.73
C ASN A 360 15.15 -5.65 0.05
N GLN A 361 15.03 -5.24 -1.21
CA GLN A 361 16.15 -4.59 -1.91
C GLN A 361 16.29 -3.12 -1.52
N MET A 362 15.23 -2.48 -1.00
CA MET A 362 15.30 -1.11 -0.48
C MET A 362 15.98 -1.00 0.90
N ILE A 363 16.19 -2.09 1.63
CA ILE A 363 17.10 -2.14 2.80
C ILE A 363 18.56 -1.91 2.36
N ASN A 364 18.90 -2.21 1.09
CA ASN A 364 20.24 -2.03 0.52
C ASN A 364 20.34 -0.91 -0.54
N VAL A 365 19.24 -0.53 -1.20
CA VAL A 365 19.19 0.66 -2.06
C VAL A 365 19.11 1.92 -1.21
N SER A 366 18.42 1.96 -0.07
CA SER A 366 18.57 3.07 0.90
C SER A 366 20.02 3.29 1.36
N LYS A 367 20.86 2.24 1.35
CA LYS A 367 22.31 2.31 1.61
C LYS A 367 23.16 2.69 0.37
N LYS A 368 22.66 2.51 -0.85
CA LYS A 368 23.39 2.79 -2.11
C LYS A 368 22.93 4.06 -2.86
N THR A 369 21.64 4.42 -2.86
CA THR A 369 21.16 5.72 -3.38
C THR A 369 21.34 6.86 -2.38
N ALA A 370 21.52 6.58 -1.08
CA ALA A 370 22.10 7.57 -0.15
C ALA A 370 23.53 7.97 -0.55
N LYS A 371 24.26 7.12 -1.30
CA LYS A 371 25.64 7.41 -1.75
C LYS A 371 25.77 8.15 -3.09
N SER A 372 24.70 8.36 -3.87
CA SER A 372 24.86 8.96 -5.22
C SER A 372 23.96 10.13 -5.58
N SER A 373 22.96 10.52 -4.77
CA SER A 373 22.16 11.73 -5.09
C SER A 373 21.78 12.64 -3.92
N LYS A 374 22.33 12.42 -2.72
CA LYS A 374 22.38 13.47 -1.70
C LYS A 374 23.84 13.73 -1.36
N LYS A 375 24.24 15.00 -1.36
CA LYS A 375 25.22 15.45 -0.38
C LYS A 375 24.67 14.99 0.97
N ASP A 376 25.21 13.90 1.51
CA ASP A 376 24.99 13.51 2.89
C ASP A 376 25.46 14.70 3.74
N PHE A 377 24.52 15.48 4.25
CA PHE A 377 24.79 16.53 5.23
C PHE A 377 25.10 15.96 6.61
N LEU A 378 24.98 14.64 6.79
CA LEU A 378 25.19 13.95 8.05
C LEU A 378 26.14 12.79 7.83
N THR A 379 27.29 12.85 8.50
CA THR A 379 28.32 11.80 8.56
C THR A 379 27.76 10.53 9.21
N GLU A 380 28.41 9.39 9.04
CA GLU A 380 28.05 8.17 9.80
C GLU A 380 28.11 8.41 11.31
N GLU A 381 29.05 9.24 11.77
CA GLU A 381 29.11 9.76 13.14
C GLU A 381 27.84 10.53 13.53
N ALA A 382 27.23 11.29 12.62
CA ALA A 382 25.98 11.99 12.89
C ALA A 382 24.77 11.05 12.94
N LYS A 383 24.76 9.94 12.19
CA LYS A 383 23.74 8.89 12.29
C LYS A 383 23.86 8.12 13.60
N GLU A 384 25.07 7.71 13.97
CA GLU A 384 25.37 7.11 15.27
C GLU A 384 25.01 8.04 16.43
N ASN A 385 25.28 9.35 16.29
CA ASN A 385 24.87 10.35 17.28
C ASN A 385 23.34 10.50 17.36
N ILE A 386 22.60 10.48 16.24
CA ILE A 386 21.13 10.52 16.27
C ILE A 386 20.57 9.27 16.97
N GLU A 387 21.13 8.09 16.70
CA GLU A 387 20.70 6.83 17.30
C GLU A 387 21.03 6.77 18.80
N LYS A 388 22.23 7.22 19.19
CA LYS A 388 22.63 7.39 20.60
C LYS A 388 21.74 8.41 21.32
N GLN A 389 21.41 9.52 20.68
CA GLN A 389 20.50 10.53 21.25
C GLN A 389 19.09 10.00 21.41
N LYS A 390 18.57 9.22 20.44
CA LYS A 390 17.29 8.52 20.59
C LYS A 390 17.33 7.59 21.81
N MET A 391 18.38 6.79 21.95
CA MET A 391 18.54 5.88 23.11
C MET A 391 18.66 6.64 24.44
N GLU A 392 19.31 7.81 24.47
CA GLU A 392 19.33 8.69 25.65
C GLU A 392 17.95 9.28 25.96
N MET A 393 17.14 9.61 24.96
CA MET A 393 15.79 10.17 25.15
C MET A 393 14.82 9.18 25.79
N VAL A 394 14.99 7.88 25.53
CA VAL A 394 14.11 6.84 26.09
C VAL A 394 14.70 6.14 27.32
N LYS A 395 15.88 6.55 27.79
CA LYS A 395 16.50 5.95 28.98
C LYS A 395 15.63 6.19 30.22
N ILE A 396 15.36 5.12 30.96
CA ILE A 396 14.56 5.16 32.19
C ILE A 396 15.41 4.69 33.35
N ASP A 397 15.52 5.53 34.39
CA ASP A 397 16.01 5.10 35.70
C ASP A 397 14.83 4.45 36.44
N LEU A 398 14.94 3.15 36.74
CA LEU A 398 13.86 2.41 37.41
C LEU A 398 13.72 2.87 38.88
N PRO A 399 12.53 3.28 39.33
CA PRO A 399 12.27 3.55 40.74
C PRO A 399 12.56 2.31 41.59
N PRO A 400 13.15 2.45 42.81
CA PRO A 400 13.50 1.32 43.67
C PRO A 400 12.29 0.48 44.12
N ASP A 401 11.11 1.10 44.14
CA ASP A 401 9.83 0.53 44.54
C ASP A 401 8.99 0.01 43.34
N LEU A 402 9.51 0.11 42.11
CA LEU A 402 8.82 -0.37 40.92
C LEU A 402 8.67 -1.89 40.96
N LYS A 403 7.43 -2.37 40.98
CA LYS A 403 7.12 -3.80 40.92
C LYS A 403 7.41 -4.34 39.52
N ILE A 404 8.36 -5.27 39.42
CA ILE A 404 8.60 -6.07 38.22
C ILE A 404 7.93 -7.42 38.42
N PRO A 405 6.83 -7.74 37.70
CA PRO A 405 6.12 -9.00 37.86
C PRO A 405 6.94 -10.17 37.31
N THR A 406 6.74 -11.33 37.92
CA THR A 406 7.22 -12.60 37.36
C THR A 406 6.35 -13.03 36.18
N GLU A 407 6.88 -13.85 35.28
CA GLU A 407 6.13 -14.41 34.15
C GLU A 407 4.84 -15.12 34.58
N LYS A 408 4.87 -15.82 35.73
CA LYS A 408 3.69 -16.47 36.31
C LYS A 408 2.62 -15.46 36.73
N GLU A 409 3.00 -14.31 37.27
CA GLU A 409 2.07 -13.23 37.62
C GLU A 409 1.47 -12.61 36.36
N CYS A 410 2.27 -12.39 35.31
CA CYS A 410 1.79 -11.90 34.01
C CYS A 410 0.76 -12.84 33.38
N ILE A 411 1.07 -14.14 33.29
CA ILE A 411 0.16 -15.15 32.73
C ILE A 411 -1.14 -15.25 33.54
N LYS A 412 -1.03 -15.20 34.87
CA LYS A 412 -2.22 -15.23 35.75
C LYS A 412 -3.09 -14.01 35.52
N ALA A 413 -2.52 -12.81 35.50
CA ALA A 413 -3.24 -11.57 35.26
C ALA A 413 -3.91 -11.55 33.87
N SER A 414 -3.22 -12.04 32.83
CA SER A 414 -3.78 -12.16 31.48
C SER A 414 -5.02 -13.05 31.46
N LYS A 415 -4.96 -14.23 32.10
CA LYS A 415 -6.12 -15.14 32.19
C LYS A 415 -7.29 -14.53 32.95
N GLU A 416 -7.02 -13.83 34.05
CA GLU A 416 -8.05 -13.10 34.79
C GLU A 416 -8.71 -12.02 33.93
N PHE A 417 -7.91 -11.29 33.13
CA PHE A 417 -8.40 -10.26 32.22
C PHE A 417 -9.20 -10.85 31.06
N ASP A 418 -8.74 -11.96 30.46
CA ASP A 418 -9.44 -12.66 29.39
C ASP A 418 -10.82 -13.14 29.83
N LEU A 419 -10.98 -13.59 31.08
CA LEU A 419 -12.29 -13.98 31.63
C LEU A 419 -13.24 -12.79 31.85
N TYR A 420 -12.69 -11.61 32.12
CA TYR A 420 -13.49 -10.38 32.20
C TYR A 420 -13.91 -9.89 30.82
N TRP A 421 -13.00 -10.00 29.85
CA TRP A 421 -13.23 -9.66 28.45
C TRP A 421 -14.19 -10.64 27.76
N LYS A 422 -14.10 -11.94 28.03
CA LYS A 422 -14.87 -13.02 27.38
C LYS A 422 -15.81 -13.73 28.36
N ARG A 423 -16.69 -12.99 29.05
CA ARG A 423 -17.65 -13.68 29.94
C ARG A 423 -18.53 -14.63 29.12
N ASP A 424 -18.41 -15.90 29.50
CA ASP A 424 -18.99 -17.13 28.94
C ASP A 424 -18.50 -17.52 27.53
N GLU A 425 -17.90 -18.71 27.46
CA GLU A 425 -17.57 -19.39 26.22
C GLU A 425 -18.84 -19.51 25.38
N TYR A 426 -18.88 -18.75 24.28
CA TYR A 426 -19.95 -18.70 23.27
C TYR A 426 -21.22 -17.94 23.70
N GLU A 427 -21.28 -16.62 23.42
CA GLU A 427 -22.37 -15.93 22.67
C GLU A 427 -22.52 -14.43 23.01
N ASP A 428 -22.04 -13.95 24.16
CA ASP A 428 -22.27 -12.56 24.59
C ASP A 428 -21.06 -11.62 24.37
N PRO A 429 -21.22 -10.49 23.65
CA PRO A 429 -20.18 -9.49 23.53
C PRO A 429 -19.94 -8.75 24.87
N PRO A 430 -18.74 -8.18 25.09
CA PRO A 430 -18.43 -7.41 26.30
C PRO A 430 -19.47 -6.32 26.58
N ASP A 431 -19.77 -6.07 27.86
CA ASP A 431 -20.89 -5.19 28.28
C ASP A 431 -20.91 -3.82 27.60
N TRP A 432 -19.74 -3.26 27.27
CA TRP A 432 -19.62 -1.96 26.64
C TRP A 432 -20.08 -1.93 25.18
N PHE A 433 -20.26 -3.07 24.52
CA PHE A 433 -20.87 -3.14 23.19
C PHE A 433 -22.37 -2.81 23.22
N SER A 434 -23.07 -3.07 24.34
CA SER A 434 -24.51 -2.81 24.47
C SER A 434 -24.89 -1.35 24.24
N GLU A 435 -24.01 -0.41 24.59
CA GLU A 435 -24.18 1.03 24.38
C GLU A 435 -23.25 1.60 23.29
N GLY A 436 -22.43 0.76 22.65
CA GLY A 436 -21.39 1.15 21.69
C GLY A 436 -21.91 2.02 20.55
N ASP A 437 -23.02 1.62 19.93
CA ASP A 437 -23.66 2.38 18.84
C ASP A 437 -24.08 3.79 19.27
N ASN A 438 -24.58 3.94 20.50
CA ASN A 438 -24.99 5.23 21.03
C ASN A 438 -23.78 6.14 21.25
N TYR A 439 -22.65 5.59 21.70
CA TYR A 439 -21.40 6.33 21.82
C TYR A 439 -20.85 6.76 20.45
N LEU A 440 -20.80 5.85 19.47
CA LEU A 440 -20.29 6.16 18.13
C LEU A 440 -21.11 7.23 17.41
N ARG A 441 -22.45 7.23 17.59
CA ARG A 441 -23.31 8.30 17.06
C ARG A 441 -22.93 9.69 17.59
N ARG A 442 -22.52 9.80 18.87
CA ARG A 442 -22.14 11.10 19.48
C ARG A 442 -20.90 11.71 18.83
N ILE A 443 -19.95 10.88 18.43
CA ILE A 443 -18.70 11.36 17.82
C ILE A 443 -18.77 11.43 16.28
N SER A 444 -19.78 10.83 15.65
CA SER A 444 -19.94 10.79 14.19
C SER A 444 -19.93 12.16 13.52
N ALA A 445 -20.48 13.19 14.18
CA ALA A 445 -20.53 14.56 13.69
C ALA A 445 -19.14 15.18 13.51
N PHE A 446 -18.13 14.70 14.23
CA PHE A 446 -16.75 15.20 14.15
C PHE A 446 -15.93 14.52 13.05
N ARG A 447 -16.34 13.32 12.60
CA ARG A 447 -15.61 12.49 11.61
C ARG A 447 -15.25 13.25 10.35
N GLY A 448 -16.18 14.07 9.82
CA GLY A 448 -16.00 14.80 8.57
C GLY A 448 -14.76 15.69 8.53
N LYS A 449 -14.30 16.21 9.69
CA LYS A 449 -13.09 17.05 9.77
C LYS A 449 -11.79 16.28 9.66
N PHE A 450 -11.81 14.98 9.96
CA PHE A 450 -10.64 14.11 10.02
C PHE A 450 -10.65 13.03 8.94
N ARG A 451 -11.63 13.09 8.03
CA ARG A 451 -11.91 12.05 7.04
C ARG A 451 -10.67 11.65 6.23
N THR A 452 -9.92 12.62 5.73
CA THR A 452 -8.71 12.35 4.92
C THR A 452 -7.66 11.54 5.66
N GLU A 453 -7.55 11.73 6.98
CA GLU A 453 -6.53 11.09 7.80
C GLU A 453 -7.01 9.73 8.31
N ILE A 454 -8.30 9.64 8.64
CA ILE A 454 -8.94 8.39 9.09
C ILE A 454 -9.12 7.40 7.95
N ASP A 455 -9.47 7.85 6.75
CA ASP A 455 -9.66 6.98 5.59
C ASP A 455 -8.34 6.31 5.14
N LYS A 456 -7.18 6.77 5.64
CA LYS A 456 -5.88 6.09 5.48
C LYS A 456 -5.69 4.91 6.43
N ILE A 457 -6.47 4.83 7.51
CA ILE A 457 -6.43 3.72 8.47
C ILE A 457 -7.35 2.62 7.94
N PRO A 458 -6.89 1.35 7.81
CA PRO A 458 -7.73 0.24 7.37
C PRO A 458 -9.00 0.10 8.22
N GLN A 459 -10.13 -0.23 7.59
CA GLN A 459 -11.44 -0.30 8.29
C GLN A 459 -11.42 -1.30 9.46
N SER A 460 -10.69 -2.40 9.35
CA SER A 460 -10.47 -3.37 10.43
C SER A 460 -9.77 -2.75 11.64
N SER A 461 -8.74 -1.91 11.40
CA SER A 461 -8.03 -1.17 12.43
C SER A 461 -8.89 -0.06 13.04
N GLN A 462 -9.71 0.61 12.23
CA GLN A 462 -10.69 1.58 12.72
C GLN A 462 -11.69 0.91 13.69
N ASN A 463 -12.19 -0.28 13.37
CA ASN A 463 -13.11 -1.01 14.25
C ASN A 463 -12.48 -1.33 15.61
N LYS A 464 -11.21 -1.75 15.63
CA LYS A 464 -10.47 -1.99 16.88
C LYS A 464 -10.24 -0.70 17.68
N LEU A 465 -10.01 0.43 17.00
CA LEU A 465 -9.90 1.74 17.65
C LEU A 465 -11.25 2.19 18.25
N TYR A 466 -12.36 1.93 17.55
CA TYR A 466 -13.72 2.20 18.04
C TYR A 466 -14.01 1.36 19.29
N GLU A 467 -13.72 0.07 19.25
CA GLU A 467 -13.87 -0.84 20.39
C GLU A 467 -13.04 -0.38 21.60
N GLN A 468 -11.75 -0.09 21.39
CA GLN A 468 -10.87 0.45 22.42
C GLN A 468 -11.45 1.70 23.07
N TRP A 469 -11.89 2.67 22.25
CA TRP A 469 -12.48 3.90 22.75
C TRP A 469 -13.79 3.67 23.51
N ILE A 470 -14.68 2.80 23.02
CA ILE A 470 -15.93 2.43 23.70
C ILE A 470 -15.63 1.84 25.08
N ALA A 471 -14.64 0.94 25.18
CA ALA A 471 -14.23 0.36 26.46
C ALA A 471 -13.75 1.43 27.45
N SER A 472 -12.96 2.42 26.99
CA SER A 472 -12.53 3.55 27.81
C SER A 472 -13.71 4.38 28.32
N VAL A 473 -14.64 4.73 27.43
CA VAL A 473 -15.84 5.51 27.79
C VAL A 473 -16.71 4.77 28.81
N TRP A 474 -16.90 3.46 28.62
CA TRP A 474 -17.70 2.64 29.53
C TRP A 474 -17.12 2.57 30.95
N HIS A 475 -15.79 2.50 31.06
CA HIS A 475 -15.05 2.41 32.32
C HIS A 475 -14.69 3.77 32.93
N LYS A 476 -15.06 4.90 32.30
CA LYS A 476 -14.74 6.25 32.78
C LYS A 476 -15.12 6.50 34.25
N ASN A 477 -16.23 5.92 34.71
CA ASN A 477 -16.73 6.09 36.07
C ASN A 477 -16.38 4.96 37.05
N ALA A 478 -15.69 3.91 36.59
CA ALA A 478 -15.12 2.85 37.44
C ALA A 478 -16.10 2.25 38.49
N ASN A 479 -17.31 1.88 38.09
CA ASN A 479 -18.38 1.45 39.00
C ASN A 479 -19.15 0.22 38.51
N ARG A 480 -18.49 -0.70 37.80
CA ARG A 480 -19.11 -1.87 37.15
C ARG A 480 -18.99 -3.18 37.95
N GLY A 481 -18.28 -3.16 39.08
CA GLY A 481 -18.04 -4.34 39.91
C GLY A 481 -16.84 -5.17 39.43
N GLY A 482 -16.32 -6.02 40.32
CA GLY A 482 -15.11 -6.79 40.05
C GLY A 482 -13.84 -5.93 40.00
N ARG A 483 -12.69 -6.58 39.80
CA ARG A 483 -11.38 -5.92 39.74
C ARG A 483 -11.30 -4.91 38.59
N PHE A 484 -11.63 -5.36 37.38
CA PHE A 484 -11.45 -4.57 36.16
C PHE A 484 -12.61 -3.59 35.86
N GLY A 485 -13.80 -3.85 36.41
CA GLY A 485 -14.95 -2.96 36.26
C GLY A 485 -14.96 -1.78 37.25
N ASN A 486 -14.18 -1.87 38.33
CA ASN A 486 -14.02 -0.81 39.33
C ASN A 486 -12.75 0.05 39.13
N GLN A 487 -12.13 -0.04 37.96
CA GLN A 487 -10.98 0.78 37.56
C GLN A 487 -11.33 1.61 36.33
N LYS A 488 -10.67 2.76 36.20
CA LYS A 488 -10.71 3.55 34.96
C LYS A 488 -9.78 2.92 33.94
N TRP A 489 -10.20 2.96 32.68
CA TRP A 489 -9.39 2.51 31.55
C TRP A 489 -8.98 3.75 30.78
N ASP A 490 -7.86 4.31 31.18
CA ASP A 490 -7.39 5.59 30.67
C ASP A 490 -6.36 5.41 29.55
N PHE A 491 -6.39 6.34 28.59
CA PHE A 491 -5.34 6.44 27.59
C PHE A 491 -4.07 6.98 28.24
N HIS A 492 -2.95 6.33 27.94
CA HIS A 492 -1.61 6.78 28.33
C HIS A 492 -0.77 7.02 27.09
N ALA A 493 0.12 8.01 27.16
CA ALA A 493 1.06 8.34 26.11
C ALA A 493 2.45 8.19 26.70
N PHE A 494 3.19 7.17 26.27
CA PHE A 494 4.43 6.78 26.94
C PHE A 494 5.51 6.40 25.95
N SER A 495 6.75 6.42 26.41
CA SER A 495 7.91 5.95 25.66
C SER A 495 8.41 4.61 26.20
N ILE A 496 8.85 3.70 25.33
CA ILE A 496 9.35 2.37 25.72
C ILE A 496 10.84 2.44 26.02
N GLY A 497 11.22 2.45 27.31
CA GLY A 497 12.61 2.72 27.67
C GLY A 497 13.53 1.52 27.69
N GLN A 498 13.12 0.43 28.32
CA GLN A 498 13.93 -0.78 28.35
C GLN A 498 13.09 -2.05 28.47
N LYS A 499 13.55 -3.12 27.82
CA LYS A 499 12.97 -4.46 27.93
C LYS A 499 13.45 -5.13 29.22
N LEU A 500 12.50 -5.56 30.06
CA LEU A 500 12.75 -6.22 31.34
C LEU A 500 12.62 -7.75 31.23
N GLY A 501 11.90 -8.24 30.22
CA GLY A 501 11.64 -9.66 29.98
C GLY A 501 10.88 -9.89 28.68
N ASN A 502 10.37 -11.10 28.47
CA ASN A 502 9.51 -11.40 27.32
C ASN A 502 8.20 -10.61 27.43
N ASP A 503 7.92 -9.80 26.41
CA ASP A 503 6.76 -8.90 26.34
C ASP A 503 6.62 -7.94 27.54
N LEU A 504 7.69 -7.73 28.31
CA LEU A 504 7.68 -6.95 29.55
C LEU A 504 8.64 -5.76 29.44
N PHE A 505 8.13 -4.55 29.59
CA PHE A 505 8.87 -3.30 29.34
C PHE A 505 8.72 -2.31 30.48
N ALA A 506 9.79 -1.57 30.77
CA ALA A 506 9.70 -0.34 31.52
C ALA A 506 9.37 0.81 30.55
N CYS A 507 8.32 1.55 30.88
CA CYS A 507 7.81 2.65 30.08
C CYS A 507 7.72 3.91 30.92
N LYS A 508 7.92 5.07 30.28
CA LYS A 508 7.81 6.39 30.92
C LYS A 508 6.67 7.15 30.28
N ASP A 509 5.68 7.52 31.08
CA ASP A 509 4.49 8.25 30.66
C ASP A 509 4.79 9.75 30.49
N ALA A 510 3.87 10.47 29.86
CA ALA A 510 4.05 11.87 29.51
C ALA A 510 4.21 12.78 30.75
N ASP A 511 3.62 12.40 31.89
CA ASP A 511 3.77 13.06 33.18
C ASP A 511 5.12 12.75 33.89
N GLY A 512 5.90 11.83 33.32
CA GLY A 512 7.19 11.38 33.85
C GLY A 512 7.12 10.14 34.74
N SER A 513 5.93 9.63 35.04
CA SER A 513 5.73 8.41 35.80
C SER A 513 6.29 7.20 35.06
N VAL A 514 6.86 6.23 35.81
CA VAL A 514 7.45 5.02 35.25
C VAL A 514 6.58 3.82 35.60
N TYR A 515 6.23 3.03 34.59
CA TYR A 515 5.40 1.85 34.73
C TYR A 515 6.08 0.63 34.12
N VAL A 516 5.69 -0.55 34.60
CA VAL A 516 5.98 -1.82 33.91
C VAL A 516 4.76 -2.22 33.10
N ILE A 517 4.93 -2.48 31.81
CA ILE A 517 3.86 -2.88 30.91
C ILE A 517 4.16 -4.26 30.33
N PHE A 518 3.21 -5.19 30.47
CA PHE A 518 3.21 -6.49 29.84
C PHE A 518 2.32 -6.45 28.59
N SER A 519 2.92 -6.51 27.40
CA SER A 519 2.21 -6.44 26.12
C SER A 519 3.04 -6.97 24.96
N HIS A 520 2.50 -7.96 24.26
CA HIS A 520 3.10 -8.48 23.03
C HIS A 520 3.16 -7.42 21.92
N SER A 521 2.13 -6.57 21.82
CA SER A 521 2.10 -5.49 20.83
C SER A 521 3.21 -4.46 21.04
N LEU A 522 3.68 -4.27 22.29
CA LEU A 522 4.82 -3.39 22.56
C LEU A 522 6.15 -3.96 22.06
N GLN A 523 6.28 -5.27 21.89
CA GLN A 523 7.49 -5.88 21.30
C GLN A 523 7.73 -5.36 19.88
N ILE A 524 6.67 -5.28 19.06
CA ILE A 524 6.75 -4.72 17.70
C ILE A 524 7.19 -3.24 17.75
N ASN A 525 6.54 -2.45 18.61
CA ASN A 525 6.86 -1.02 18.75
C ASN A 525 8.31 -0.80 19.25
N TYR A 526 8.80 -1.67 20.13
CA TYR A 526 10.16 -1.65 20.64
C TYR A 526 11.18 -2.02 19.56
N ASP A 527 10.94 -3.08 18.81
CA ASP A 527 11.84 -3.54 17.74
C ASP A 527 11.92 -2.55 16.58
N GLU A 528 10.84 -1.78 16.35
CA GLU A 528 10.80 -0.69 15.37
C GLU A 528 11.39 0.64 15.88
N ASN A 529 11.89 0.70 17.12
CA ASN A 529 12.45 1.89 17.77
C ASN A 529 11.49 3.10 17.75
N LEU A 530 10.22 2.87 18.05
CA LEU A 530 9.22 3.93 18.15
C LEU A 530 9.44 4.75 19.44
N LEU A 531 9.34 6.08 19.33
CA LEU A 531 9.61 7.00 20.43
C LEU A 531 8.42 7.16 21.38
N THR A 532 7.21 7.07 20.84
CA THR A 532 5.97 7.27 21.60
C THR A 532 4.95 6.21 21.24
N CYS A 533 4.26 5.69 22.25
CA CYS A 533 3.12 4.80 22.13
C CYS A 533 1.90 5.39 22.85
N VAL A 534 0.71 5.12 22.32
CA VAL A 534 -0.57 5.48 22.95
C VAL A 534 -1.52 4.30 22.92
N THR A 535 -2.07 3.95 24.08
CA THR A 535 -3.05 2.87 24.24
C THR A 535 -3.76 2.97 25.60
N LEU A 536 -4.75 2.12 25.86
CA LEU A 536 -5.33 1.97 27.18
C LEU A 536 -4.46 1.08 28.06
N LEU A 537 -4.18 1.53 29.27
CA LEU A 537 -3.49 0.74 30.28
C LEU A 537 -4.45 0.25 31.35
N ILE A 538 -4.35 -1.03 31.67
CA ILE A 538 -5.20 -1.76 32.61
C ILE A 538 -4.31 -2.19 33.78
N ASP A 539 -4.61 -1.71 34.99
CA ASP A 539 -3.81 -2.01 36.18
C ASP A 539 -3.99 -3.48 36.63
N MET A 540 -2.87 -4.21 36.61
CA MET A 540 -2.74 -5.60 37.02
C MET A 540 -2.17 -5.76 38.44
N GLY A 541 -2.32 -4.74 39.29
CA GLY A 541 -1.91 -4.77 40.69
C GLY A 541 -0.41 -4.49 40.82
N GLY A 542 0.01 -3.35 40.27
CA GLY A 542 1.38 -2.85 40.31
C GLY A 542 2.18 -3.00 39.00
N PHE A 543 1.55 -3.48 37.94
CA PHE A 543 2.04 -3.40 36.55
C PHE A 543 0.83 -3.29 35.62
N TYR A 544 1.02 -2.99 34.35
CA TYR A 544 -0.06 -2.73 33.41
C TYR A 544 -0.09 -3.72 32.27
N MET A 545 -1.28 -3.92 31.69
CA MET A 545 -1.45 -4.54 30.37
C MET A 545 -2.15 -3.56 29.43
N THR A 546 -1.95 -3.75 28.12
CA THR A 546 -2.59 -2.93 27.09
C THR A 546 -3.93 -3.53 26.68
N TYR A 547 -4.94 -2.70 26.43
CA TYR A 547 -6.20 -3.14 25.80
C TYR A 547 -6.42 -2.45 24.46
N GLY A 548 -6.72 -3.22 23.42
CA GLY A 548 -6.90 -2.74 22.05
C GLY A 548 -5.58 -2.42 21.33
N PRO A 549 -5.63 -1.65 20.22
CA PRO A 549 -4.43 -1.29 19.45
C PRO A 549 -3.41 -0.49 20.28
N VAL A 550 -2.14 -0.76 20.06
CA VAL A 550 -1.03 0.08 20.56
C VAL A 550 -0.54 0.94 19.40
N MET A 551 -0.93 2.22 19.39
CA MET A 551 -0.52 3.17 18.37
C MET A 551 0.90 3.63 18.67
N GLY A 552 1.78 3.70 17.67
CA GLY A 552 3.18 4.07 17.84
C GLY A 552 3.63 5.14 16.83
N TRP A 553 4.62 5.95 17.22
CA TRP A 553 5.18 7.02 16.39
C TRP A 553 6.70 7.11 16.47
N LYS A 554 7.34 7.38 15.32
CA LYS A 554 8.80 7.49 15.18
C LYS A 554 9.38 8.85 15.57
N GLY A 555 8.61 9.92 15.43
CA GLY A 555 9.16 11.29 15.44
C GLY A 555 8.57 12.26 16.44
N ILE A 556 7.61 11.83 17.26
CA ILE A 556 6.99 12.64 18.32
C ILE A 556 7.32 12.08 19.69
N ILE A 557 7.17 12.89 20.73
CA ILE A 557 7.39 12.53 22.13
C ILE A 557 6.06 12.42 22.89
N PRO A 558 5.99 11.72 24.05
CA PRO A 558 4.75 11.56 24.81
C PRO A 558 3.97 12.85 25.07
N SER A 559 4.66 13.94 25.44
CA SER A 559 4.03 15.24 25.69
C SER A 559 3.38 15.89 24.46
N ASP A 560 3.69 15.43 23.25
CA ASP A 560 3.00 15.88 22.03
C ASP A 560 1.54 15.43 22.00
N ILE A 561 1.24 14.27 22.60
CA ILE A 561 -0.12 13.75 22.70
C ILE A 561 -0.92 14.55 23.73
N ASP A 562 -0.29 14.97 24.83
CA ASP A 562 -0.85 15.94 25.77
C ASP A 562 -1.18 17.28 25.09
N TYR A 563 -0.23 17.80 24.30
CA TYR A 563 -0.45 19.03 23.54
C TYR A 563 -1.61 18.89 22.53
N LEU A 564 -1.72 17.74 21.86
CA LEU A 564 -2.83 17.42 20.97
C LEU A 564 -4.17 17.39 21.72
N ALA A 565 -4.22 16.79 22.91
CA ALA A 565 -5.41 16.78 23.76
C ALA A 565 -5.78 18.20 24.23
N TYR A 566 -4.80 19.00 24.66
CA TYR A 566 -5.01 20.40 25.03
C TYR A 566 -5.57 21.21 23.85
N CYS A 567 -5.03 21.04 22.65
CA CYS A 567 -5.55 21.69 21.43
C CYS A 567 -6.97 21.23 21.06
N THR A 568 -7.32 20.00 21.40
CA THR A 568 -8.64 19.42 21.13
C THR A 568 -9.72 19.99 22.04
N ALA A 569 -9.46 20.05 23.34
CA ALA A 569 -10.41 20.56 24.33
C ALA A 569 -9.69 21.04 25.62
N ASN A 570 -9.09 22.23 25.56
CA ASN A 570 -8.26 22.79 26.63
C ASN A 570 -8.92 22.79 28.02
N GLN A 571 -10.17 23.25 28.15
CA GLN A 571 -10.89 23.28 29.43
C GLN A 571 -11.13 21.88 30.00
N LEU A 572 -11.35 20.89 29.14
CA LEU A 572 -11.54 19.51 29.59
C LEU A 572 -10.20 18.88 29.99
N TYR A 573 -9.14 19.15 29.23
CA TYR A 573 -7.78 18.76 29.55
C TYR A 573 -7.36 19.29 30.93
N ASP A 574 -7.51 20.61 31.16
CA ASP A 574 -7.10 21.25 32.41
C ASP A 574 -7.85 20.69 33.63
N ASN A 575 -9.10 20.26 33.46
CA ASN A 575 -9.94 19.76 34.55
C ASN A 575 -9.84 18.24 34.77
N GLN A 576 -9.63 17.45 33.71
CA GLN A 576 -9.80 15.99 33.75
C GLN A 576 -8.72 15.20 32.99
N GLY A 577 -7.71 15.87 32.44
CA GLY A 577 -6.56 15.25 31.77
C GLY A 577 -6.82 14.73 30.36
N MET A 578 -5.75 14.20 29.75
CA MET A 578 -5.68 13.72 28.36
C MET A 578 -6.74 12.64 28.04
N SER A 579 -6.85 11.61 28.88
CA SER A 579 -7.79 10.49 28.64
C SER A 579 -9.24 10.97 28.52
N SER A 580 -9.65 11.92 29.37
CA SER A 580 -11.00 12.50 29.33
C SER A 580 -11.29 13.26 28.04
N VAL A 581 -10.27 13.90 27.45
CA VAL A 581 -10.39 14.56 26.13
C VAL A 581 -10.62 13.52 25.04
N PHE A 582 -9.87 12.42 25.03
CA PHE A 582 -10.02 11.39 24.00
C PHE A 582 -11.32 10.59 24.17
N GLN A 583 -11.79 10.39 25.41
CA GLN A 583 -13.14 9.88 25.68
C GLN A 583 -14.23 10.81 25.15
N PHE A 584 -14.00 12.13 25.14
CA PHE A 584 -14.93 13.11 24.57
C PHE A 584 -14.85 13.18 23.03
N ASN A 585 -13.64 13.22 22.47
CA ASN A 585 -13.40 13.31 21.04
C ASN A 585 -12.07 12.60 20.66
N PRO A 586 -12.13 11.36 20.16
CA PRO A 586 -10.93 10.59 19.83
C PRO A 586 -10.36 10.90 18.43
N TRP A 587 -11.10 11.60 17.57
CA TRP A 587 -10.70 11.79 16.17
C TRP A 587 -9.35 12.50 15.97
N PRO A 588 -8.97 13.51 16.77
CA PRO A 588 -7.65 14.12 16.65
C PRO A 588 -6.51 13.14 16.93
N LEU A 589 -6.67 12.26 17.93
CA LEU A 589 -5.69 11.22 18.25
C LEU A 589 -5.54 10.24 17.09
N TRP A 590 -6.64 9.71 16.57
CA TRP A 590 -6.61 8.79 15.43
C TRP A 590 -6.08 9.49 14.16
N GLY A 591 -6.43 10.76 13.94
CA GLY A 591 -5.91 11.55 12.83
C GLY A 591 -4.40 11.77 12.90
N ALA A 592 -3.82 11.81 14.10
CA ALA A 592 -2.37 11.88 14.30
C ALA A 592 -1.65 10.60 13.86
N PHE A 593 -2.34 9.50 13.58
CA PHE A 593 -1.72 8.31 12.98
C PHE A 593 -1.11 8.60 11.60
N GLY A 594 -1.61 9.61 10.87
CA GLY A 594 -1.05 10.02 9.58
C GLY A 594 0.41 10.49 9.62
N ILE A 595 0.97 10.75 10.81
CA ILE A 595 2.36 11.14 11.03
C ILE A 595 3.18 10.07 11.79
N SER A 596 2.65 8.85 11.98
CA SER A 596 3.33 7.76 12.73
C SER A 596 4.73 7.45 12.20
N GLU A 597 4.86 7.42 10.87
CA GLU A 597 6.10 7.08 10.18
C GLU A 597 7.07 8.26 10.01
N MET A 598 6.67 9.48 10.39
CA MET A 598 7.53 10.63 10.26
C MET A 598 8.70 10.54 11.24
N PRO A 599 9.97 10.61 10.77
CA PRO A 599 11.12 10.60 11.65
C PRO A 599 11.19 11.89 12.47
N PRO A 600 11.91 11.90 13.60
CA PRO A 600 12.08 13.12 14.38
C PRO A 600 12.89 14.13 13.59
N LEU A 601 12.49 15.41 13.66
CA LEU A 601 13.25 16.49 13.06
C LEU A 601 14.40 16.88 14.00
N MET A 602 15.64 16.75 13.51
CA MET A 602 16.85 17.03 14.28
C MET A 602 17.63 18.19 13.67
N HIS A 603 18.16 19.08 14.50
CA HIS A 603 19.09 20.14 14.11
C HIS A 603 20.27 20.19 15.08
N LYS A 604 21.49 20.07 14.56
CA LYS A 604 22.74 20.05 15.36
C LYS A 604 22.69 19.06 16.54
N GLY A 605 22.10 17.89 16.32
CA GLY A 605 21.97 16.86 17.36
C GLY A 605 20.99 17.22 18.48
N LYS A 606 20.05 18.14 18.26
CA LYS A 606 18.92 18.36 19.17
C LYS A 606 17.62 18.19 18.40
N MET A 607 16.60 17.62 19.06
CA MET A 607 15.25 17.55 18.49
C MET A 607 14.69 18.96 18.34
N VAL A 608 14.12 19.24 17.17
CA VAL A 608 13.52 20.52 16.83
C VAL A 608 12.12 20.58 17.41
N MET A 609 11.92 21.55 18.29
CA MET A 609 10.67 21.80 18.99
C MET A 609 9.96 23.04 18.42
N SER A 610 8.67 23.18 18.72
CA SER A 610 7.91 24.41 18.63
C SER A 610 7.55 24.80 20.07
N CYS A 611 8.26 25.80 20.60
CA CYS A 611 8.07 26.32 21.95
C CYS A 611 7.54 27.75 21.86
N VAL A 612 6.39 28.02 22.48
CA VAL A 612 5.72 29.33 22.45
C VAL A 612 5.29 29.73 23.85
N LEU A 613 5.59 30.97 24.24
CA LEU A 613 5.01 31.58 25.43
C LEU A 613 4.46 32.97 25.08
N GLU A 614 3.15 33.14 25.23
CA GLU A 614 2.51 34.45 25.22
C GLU A 614 2.46 35.02 26.64
N THR A 615 3.00 36.22 26.83
CA THR A 615 3.14 36.88 28.13
C THR A 615 3.19 38.41 27.95
N ALA A 616 3.62 39.14 28.97
CA ALA A 616 3.78 40.59 29.00
C ALA A 616 5.00 40.97 29.86
N PHE A 617 5.62 42.11 29.57
CA PHE A 617 6.65 42.66 30.46
C PHE A 617 6.01 43.28 31.70
N LYS A 618 6.64 43.09 32.86
CA LYS A 618 6.24 43.77 34.09
C LYS A 618 6.42 45.26 33.95
N ASP A 619 5.43 46.01 34.44
CA ASP A 619 5.41 47.47 34.42
C ASP A 619 5.63 48.10 33.03
N ASN A 620 5.30 47.35 31.96
CA ASN A 620 5.57 47.72 30.55
C ASN A 620 7.05 48.05 30.29
N LYS A 621 7.97 47.51 31.09
CA LYS A 621 9.40 47.82 31.00
C LYS A 621 10.16 46.71 30.27
N VAL A 622 10.70 47.06 29.11
CA VAL A 622 11.57 46.16 28.34
C VAL A 622 12.86 45.89 29.14
N PRO A 623 13.25 44.62 29.35
CA PRO A 623 14.48 44.27 30.08
C PRO A 623 15.73 44.64 29.27
N GLU A 624 16.87 44.71 29.95
CA GLU A 624 18.14 44.92 29.27
C GLU A 624 18.58 43.64 28.52
N PHE A 625 18.76 43.78 27.21
CA PHE A 625 19.33 42.76 26.35
C PHE A 625 20.83 42.94 26.23
N ASN A 626 21.60 41.85 26.38
CA ASN A 626 23.04 41.92 26.19
C ASN A 626 23.41 41.98 24.69
N LYS A 627 24.68 42.25 24.38
CA LYS A 627 25.20 42.39 23.01
C LYS A 627 25.02 41.15 22.10
N LYS A 628 24.62 39.99 22.63
CA LYS A 628 24.35 38.79 21.83
C LYS A 628 22.96 38.80 21.19
N TRP A 629 22.06 39.67 21.65
CA TRP A 629 20.72 39.81 21.06
C TRP A 629 20.73 40.85 19.95
N ILE A 630 20.21 40.45 18.79
CA ILE A 630 20.05 41.32 17.63
C ILE A 630 18.63 41.87 17.67
N MET A 631 18.50 43.20 17.72
CA MET A 631 17.23 43.90 17.74
C MET A 631 16.87 44.36 16.33
N GLU A 632 15.61 44.14 15.95
CA GLU A 632 15.04 44.63 14.70
C GLU A 632 13.63 45.17 14.94
N LYS A 633 13.26 46.23 14.20
CA LYS A 633 11.90 46.79 14.22
C LYS A 633 11.16 46.40 12.94
N SER A 634 9.87 46.13 13.06
CA SER A 634 9.01 45.79 11.92
C SER A 634 8.92 46.95 10.92
N LYS A 635 8.51 46.65 9.68
CA LYS A 635 8.34 47.64 8.60
C LYS A 635 7.42 48.81 8.96
N ASN A 636 6.44 48.56 9.83
CA ASN A 636 5.49 49.56 10.32
C ASN A 636 5.90 50.18 11.68
N GLY A 637 7.04 49.79 12.24
CA GLY A 637 7.59 50.27 13.51
C GLY A 637 6.85 49.83 14.78
N LYS A 638 5.81 48.99 14.67
CA LYS A 638 4.91 48.62 15.79
C LYS A 638 5.39 47.41 16.59
N LEU A 639 6.22 46.56 16.01
CA LEU A 639 6.76 45.37 16.65
C LEU A 639 8.27 45.47 16.72
N THR A 640 8.83 45.06 17.85
CA THR A 640 10.27 44.86 18.01
C THR A 640 10.53 43.37 18.18
N ARG A 641 11.52 42.82 17.48
CA ARG A 641 12.01 41.46 17.69
C ARG A 641 13.44 41.48 18.19
N TRP A 642 13.75 40.58 19.12
CA TRP A 642 15.12 40.25 19.54
C TRP A 642 15.40 38.79 19.24
N SER A 643 16.50 38.48 18.56
CA SER A 643 16.99 37.11 18.37
C SER A 643 18.38 36.93 18.99
N ASN A 644 18.63 35.79 19.64
CA ASN A 644 19.91 35.51 20.31
C ASN A 644 20.93 34.75 19.44
N ASN A 645 20.53 34.36 18.23
CA ASN A 645 21.33 33.55 17.31
C ASN A 645 20.90 33.81 15.85
N ASN A 646 21.86 33.75 14.92
CA ASN A 646 21.61 33.88 13.48
C ASN A 646 21.09 32.58 12.85
N ASP A 647 21.38 31.44 13.48
CA ASP A 647 20.82 30.16 13.09
C ASP A 647 19.42 30.04 13.65
N TYR A 648 18.43 30.12 12.77
CA TYR A 648 17.00 30.15 13.10
C TYR A 648 16.58 28.99 14.02
N LEU A 649 16.97 27.75 13.69
CA LEU A 649 16.60 26.55 14.46
C LEU A 649 17.38 26.42 15.78
N ALA A 650 18.40 27.25 15.99
CA ALA A 650 19.14 27.37 17.25
C ALA A 650 18.89 28.72 17.95
N SER A 651 17.87 29.47 17.51
CA SER A 651 17.55 30.79 18.04
C SER A 651 16.34 30.73 18.98
N THR A 652 16.34 31.66 19.93
CA THR A 652 15.17 32.07 20.69
C THR A 652 14.85 33.50 20.28
N ILE A 653 13.58 33.75 19.96
CA ILE A 653 13.10 35.02 19.45
C ILE A 653 12.07 35.60 20.42
N ILE A 654 12.19 36.87 20.75
CA ILE A 654 11.24 37.60 21.58
C ILE A 654 10.62 38.70 20.73
N TYR A 655 9.31 38.65 20.52
CA TYR A 655 8.54 39.73 19.90
C TYR A 655 7.87 40.55 20.98
N TYR A 656 7.86 41.86 20.78
CA TYR A 656 7.18 42.81 21.65
C TYR A 656 6.33 43.78 20.85
N ASP A 657 5.04 43.82 21.19
CA ASP A 657 4.11 44.88 20.79
C ASP A 657 4.02 45.91 21.92
N GLU A 658 4.63 47.07 21.70
CA GLU A 658 4.68 48.17 22.68
C GLU A 658 3.28 48.72 23.00
N LYS A 659 2.38 48.73 22.01
CA LYS A 659 1.02 49.28 22.19
C LYS A 659 0.16 48.35 23.05
N LEU A 660 0.30 47.04 22.87
CA LEU A 660 -0.50 46.05 23.58
C LEU A 660 0.19 45.50 24.84
N ASN A 661 1.43 45.89 25.10
CA ASN A 661 2.34 45.25 26.04
C ASN A 661 2.35 43.71 25.88
N LYS A 662 2.25 43.22 24.64
CA LYS A 662 2.21 41.79 24.35
C LYS A 662 3.62 41.30 24.04
N VAL A 663 4.05 40.29 24.77
CA VAL A 663 5.33 39.60 24.54
C VAL A 663 5.05 38.20 24.03
N VAL A 664 5.72 37.80 22.95
CA VAL A 664 5.71 36.42 22.46
C VAL A 664 7.14 35.92 22.43
N ILE A 665 7.42 34.84 23.16
CA ILE A 665 8.72 34.17 23.15
C ILE A 665 8.56 32.90 22.32
N LEU A 666 9.44 32.73 21.34
CA LEU A 666 9.50 31.55 20.47
C LEU A 666 10.87 30.89 20.58
N GLY A 667 10.89 29.56 20.59
CA GLY A 667 12.13 28.79 20.54
C GLY A 667 11.96 27.49 19.78
N HIS A 668 13.06 27.01 19.19
CA HIS A 668 13.11 25.74 18.47
C HIS A 668 13.82 24.61 19.21
N ASN A 669 14.19 24.89 20.46
CA ASN A 669 14.76 23.95 21.39
C ASN A 669 14.21 24.19 22.79
N ARG A 670 13.83 23.13 23.50
CA ARG A 670 13.20 23.24 24.83
C ARG A 670 14.14 23.85 25.87
N GLU A 671 15.37 23.35 25.95
CA GLU A 671 16.37 23.78 26.92
C GLU A 671 16.72 25.27 26.74
N ASP A 672 17.02 25.70 25.51
CA ASP A 672 17.38 27.09 25.21
C ASP A 672 16.19 28.06 25.47
N PHE A 673 14.98 27.60 25.18
CA PHE A 673 13.74 28.33 25.45
C PHE A 673 13.49 28.50 26.96
N GLU A 674 13.56 27.42 27.74
CA GLU A 674 13.39 27.45 29.20
C GLU A 674 14.48 28.30 29.88
N ASN A 675 15.73 28.20 29.41
CA ASN A 675 16.82 29.06 29.87
C ASN A 675 16.55 30.55 29.59
N THR A 676 15.97 30.87 28.45
CA THR A 676 15.58 32.24 28.11
C THR A 676 14.46 32.76 29.01
N ILE A 677 13.42 31.96 29.26
CA ILE A 677 12.35 32.31 30.20
C ILE A 677 12.94 32.55 31.59
N ASN A 678 13.77 31.63 32.09
CA ASN A 678 14.40 31.75 33.40
C ASN A 678 15.26 33.00 33.54
N ARG A 679 16.00 33.35 32.48
CA ARG A 679 16.81 34.58 32.45
C ARG A 679 15.98 35.84 32.60
N PHE A 680 14.79 35.89 31.99
CA PHE A 680 13.92 37.07 32.00
C PHE A 680 12.73 36.96 32.98
N LYS A 681 12.70 35.92 33.83
CA LYS A 681 11.57 35.63 34.73
C LYS A 681 11.16 36.82 35.61
N ASP A 682 12.14 37.62 36.05
CA ASP A 682 11.89 38.76 36.93
C ASP A 682 11.22 39.91 36.17
N SER A 683 11.36 39.96 34.85
CA SER A 683 10.77 40.97 33.96
C SER A 683 9.49 40.51 33.25
N LEU A 684 9.08 39.24 33.36
CA LEU A 684 7.94 38.66 32.64
C LEU A 684 6.75 38.32 33.57
N TYR A 685 5.52 38.47 33.09
CA TYR A 685 4.31 37.96 33.75
C TYR A 685 4.03 36.49 33.38
N LEU A 686 4.62 35.55 34.11
CA LEU A 686 4.53 34.10 33.86
C LEU A 686 3.23 33.45 34.35
N LYS A 687 2.07 34.03 34.01
CA LYS A 687 0.75 33.44 34.35
C LYS A 687 0.33 32.33 33.39
N ASN A 688 0.77 32.42 32.13
CA ASN A 688 0.42 31.47 31.08
C ASN A 688 1.43 30.31 31.05
N LYS A 689 0.94 29.09 30.81
CA LYS A 689 1.80 27.93 30.55
C LYS A 689 2.37 28.03 29.13
N PRO A 690 3.66 27.70 28.93
CA PRO A 690 4.21 27.56 27.59
C PRO A 690 3.53 26.45 26.81
N GLU A 691 3.30 26.67 25.51
CA GLU A 691 2.91 25.63 24.55
C GLU A 691 4.20 25.02 23.98
N ILE A 692 4.45 23.74 24.21
CA ILE A 692 5.67 23.04 23.78
C ILE A 692 5.27 21.73 23.12
N CYS A 693 5.71 21.54 21.87
CA CYS A 693 5.56 20.27 21.15
C CYS A 693 6.70 20.09 20.13
N THR A 694 6.84 18.91 19.54
CA THR A 694 7.72 18.71 18.40
C THR A 694 7.19 19.45 17.18
N MET A 695 8.09 19.87 16.29
CA MET A 695 7.69 20.55 15.04
C MET A 695 6.82 19.65 14.14
N VAL A 696 6.99 18.33 14.25
CA VAL A 696 6.15 17.34 13.56
C VAL A 696 4.71 17.39 14.10
N MET A 697 4.53 17.38 15.43
CA MET A 697 3.20 17.53 16.03
C MET A 697 2.59 18.91 15.74
N ASP A 698 3.36 19.99 15.81
CA ASP A 698 2.86 21.34 15.53
C ASP A 698 2.29 21.45 14.10
N THR A 699 2.98 20.84 13.13
CA THR A 699 2.51 20.76 11.74
C THR A 699 1.20 19.97 11.63
N GLN A 700 1.07 18.88 12.38
CA GLN A 700 -0.14 18.07 12.41
C GLN A 700 -1.31 18.84 13.05
N VAL A 701 -1.10 19.48 14.20
CA VAL A 701 -2.10 20.32 14.87
C VAL A 701 -2.53 21.49 13.97
N PHE A 702 -1.60 22.12 13.25
CA PHE A 702 -1.91 23.12 12.25
C PHE A 702 -2.84 22.58 11.17
N SER A 703 -2.53 21.40 10.61
CA SER A 703 -3.35 20.74 9.59
C SER A 703 -4.76 20.42 10.11
N LEU A 704 -4.85 19.78 11.28
CA LEU A 704 -6.10 19.28 11.85
C LEU A 704 -7.04 20.41 12.29
N PHE A 705 -6.51 21.46 12.91
CA PHE A 705 -7.32 22.52 13.52
C PHE A 705 -7.34 23.81 12.70
N LYS A 706 -6.57 23.89 11.60
CA LYS A 706 -6.32 25.14 10.84
C LYS A 706 -5.91 26.29 11.76
N ARG A 707 -5.17 25.96 12.83
CA ARG A 707 -4.75 26.92 13.86
C ARG A 707 -3.84 27.95 13.18
N LYS A 708 -4.02 29.23 13.47
CA LYS A 708 -3.17 30.27 12.89
C LYS A 708 -1.73 30.10 13.40
N ASN A 709 -0.77 29.94 12.49
CA ASN A 709 0.65 29.88 12.83
C ASN A 709 1.09 31.27 13.33
N LEU A 710 1.19 31.42 14.66
CA LEU A 710 1.50 32.68 15.33
C LEU A 710 2.85 33.26 14.86
N LEU A 711 3.83 32.38 14.67
CA LEU A 711 5.16 32.73 14.16
C LEU A 711 5.06 33.33 12.74
N SER A 712 4.36 32.67 11.81
CA SER A 712 4.19 33.18 10.44
C SER A 712 3.50 34.54 10.42
N GLN A 713 2.57 34.78 11.34
CA GLN A 713 1.94 36.10 11.49
C GLN A 713 2.91 37.16 11.99
N MET A 714 3.71 36.84 13.02
CA MET A 714 4.69 37.79 13.56
C MET A 714 5.77 38.10 12.52
N GLU A 715 6.32 37.08 11.85
CA GLU A 715 7.35 37.21 10.82
C GLU A 715 6.89 38.00 9.60
N SER A 716 5.61 37.95 9.21
CA SER A 716 5.10 38.74 8.09
C SER A 716 5.26 40.27 8.25
N ASN A 717 5.53 40.75 9.47
CA ASN A 717 5.74 42.17 9.77
C ASN A 717 7.20 42.63 9.63
N PHE A 718 8.14 41.70 9.56
CA PHE A 718 9.57 41.94 9.35
C PHE A 718 9.92 41.64 7.89
#